data_AF-A0A2N9GA64-F1
#
_entry.id   AF-A0A2N9GA64-F1
#
_cell.length_a   1.000
_cell.length_b   1.000
_cell.length_c   1.000
_cell.angle_alpha   90.00
_cell.angle_beta   90.00
_cell.angle_gamma   90.00
#
_symmetry.space_group_name_H-M   'P 1'
#
loop_
_entity.id
_entity.type
_entity.pdbx_description
1 polymer ?
#
loop_
_entity_poly.entity_id
_entity_poly.type
_entity_poly.pdbx_seq_one_letter_code
_entity_poly.pdbx_strand_id
1 'polypeptide(L)'
;MGSPKQLKTRVAFVLIDGVGDVSLPRFGLKTPLQAAKLPNLDAIASAGVNGLMDPVEVGLGCGSDTAHLSLLGYDPRVYYRGRGAFESMGAGLAMSPGDIAFKSNFATLDEKTGIITSRRADRHFEEEGPILCAALDGMKLPSFPQYEVRVRYATEHRCGVVIKGPRLSGNISGTDPLKDNRLLLQAEALDDTDEARHTAVVVNELSKEISRILVSHPLNAKRAAEGKNVANVVLLRGCGIRLEVPPFEKKHGLWPCMVAPTKIIAGLGMSLAIDILEAPGATGDYRTLLTSKATAIAKALSAPLQSCPSAFVPGEDENKPGRSDGYDFGFLHIKAIDDAGHDKASVFKVKGMEAVDRAIGQLARLLWEAESTGKFRYSLCVTGDHSTPVEYGDHSFEPVPFAMCRLKDFVSAVGGESIVLGTSLDPFPLPTSKVDDELTDNVGIEQEIRSKQLQAFTGDSVCEFNEIAAARGSLGLPTPKIVPYSNLILSLQNGSVTKVLLEEGSRRIFYNENLQSVVSTQTSNEESPERNVATENGADEVAADDGSKSITALNVSVLKKFTRTRASNPEWQYYTRKIDHDEKFLLSLMREKGISYSSAPQSMLALMRSTLITILSLWIPLIPLMWLLYRQLSAANSPARKRQPNNQMVGFDDVEGVDGAKVELMEIVSCLQGAVNYEKLGAKLPRGVLLVGPPGTGKTLLARAVAGEAGVPFFTVSASEFVELFVGRGAARIRDLFNVARKCAPSIIFIDELDAVGGKRGRSFNDERDQTLNQLLTEMDGFESDMKVVVIAATNRPEALDPALCRPGRFSRKVLVGEPDVEGRKKILAVHLRGVPLEEDARFICDLVASLTPGFVGADLANIVNEAALLAARRGSETVTREDIMEAIERAKFGINNKLRPSTLSKELGKLFPWMPSLVGRNDTRQDGLQGPLGYQTLS
;
A
#
# COMPACT_ATOMS: atom_id res chain seq x y z
N MET A 1 56.71 -13.39 -17.34
CA MET A 1 55.99 -12.46 -16.43
C MET A 1 54.61 -13.04 -16.18
N GLY A 2 54.12 -13.05 -14.95
CA GLY A 2 52.73 -13.49 -14.68
C GLY A 2 51.72 -12.45 -15.16
N SER A 3 50.52 -12.89 -15.52
CA SER A 3 49.40 -11.97 -15.76
C SER A 3 49.11 -11.16 -14.49
N PRO A 4 48.72 -9.88 -14.60
CA PRO A 4 48.34 -9.09 -13.42
C PRO A 4 47.14 -9.75 -12.75
N LYS A 5 47.26 -10.09 -11.46
CA LYS A 5 46.15 -10.66 -10.69
C LYS A 5 45.00 -9.65 -10.66
N GLN A 6 43.88 -10.02 -11.27
CA GLN A 6 42.67 -9.22 -11.27
C GLN A 6 42.15 -9.09 -9.83
N LEU A 7 41.97 -7.84 -9.38
CA LEU A 7 41.48 -7.52 -8.04
C LEU A 7 40.08 -8.15 -7.83
N LYS A 8 39.94 -8.99 -6.79
CA LYS A 8 38.63 -9.53 -6.40
C LYS A 8 37.76 -8.38 -5.88
N THR A 9 36.70 -8.05 -6.61
CA THR A 9 35.71 -7.06 -6.16
C THR A 9 34.68 -7.75 -5.28
N ARG A 10 34.35 -7.18 -4.13
CA ARG A 10 33.47 -7.75 -3.10
C ARG A 10 32.49 -6.72 -2.56
N VAL A 11 31.33 -7.15 -2.09
CA VAL A 11 30.26 -6.27 -1.61
C VAL A 11 29.93 -6.56 -0.16
N ALA A 12 29.94 -5.53 0.68
CA ALA A 12 29.33 -5.56 2.01
C ALA A 12 27.97 -4.85 1.93
N PHE A 13 26.90 -5.61 2.12
CA PHE A 13 25.51 -5.13 2.05
C PHE A 13 24.96 -5.09 3.47
N VAL A 14 24.67 -3.90 3.98
CA VAL A 14 24.13 -3.68 5.32
C VAL A 14 22.65 -3.39 5.22
N LEU A 15 21.82 -4.24 5.82
CA LEU A 15 20.39 -4.02 5.92
C LEU A 15 19.99 -3.65 7.34
N ILE A 16 19.45 -2.45 7.48
CA ILE A 16 18.87 -1.89 8.70
C ILE A 16 17.36 -2.13 8.61
N ASP A 17 16.83 -3.06 9.39
CA ASP A 17 15.42 -3.45 9.32
C ASP A 17 14.54 -2.29 9.80
N GLY A 18 13.42 -2.00 9.12
CA GLY A 18 12.51 -0.92 9.48
C GLY A 18 13.13 0.49 9.52
N VAL A 19 14.22 0.73 8.77
CA VAL A 19 15.01 1.99 8.81
C VAL A 19 14.20 3.24 8.45
N GLY A 20 13.18 3.08 7.60
CA GLY A 20 12.30 4.18 7.20
C GLY A 20 11.37 4.63 8.34
N ASP A 21 11.02 5.91 8.30
CA ASP A 21 10.22 6.57 9.33
C ASP A 21 9.67 7.91 8.81
N VAL A 22 8.75 8.52 9.56
CA VAL A 22 8.19 9.84 9.24
C VAL A 22 8.92 10.96 9.98
N SER A 23 8.64 12.23 9.62
CA SER A 23 9.24 13.42 10.22
C SER A 23 8.88 13.60 11.70
N LEU A 24 9.56 12.87 12.60
CA LEU A 24 9.36 12.94 14.04
C LEU A 24 9.74 14.32 14.62
N PRO A 25 8.78 15.06 15.18
CA PRO A 25 9.01 16.44 15.59
C PRO A 25 9.56 16.61 17.00
N ARG A 26 9.67 15.53 17.79
CA ARG A 26 10.60 15.45 18.93
C ARG A 26 12.05 15.74 18.48
N PHE A 27 12.34 15.58 17.18
CA PHE A 27 13.63 15.84 16.55
C PHE A 27 13.60 17.03 15.56
N GLY A 28 12.66 17.96 15.71
CA GLY A 28 12.62 19.17 14.85
C GLY A 28 12.15 18.91 13.41
N LEU A 29 11.14 18.04 13.25
CA LEU A 29 10.56 17.55 11.99
C LEU A 29 11.51 16.66 11.15
N LYS A 30 12.50 16.06 11.80
CA LYS A 30 13.43 15.08 11.23
C LYS A 30 12.96 13.64 11.48
N THR A 31 13.19 12.74 10.54
CA THR A 31 13.10 11.29 10.84
C THR A 31 14.17 10.90 11.89
N PRO A 32 14.06 9.75 12.59
CA PRO A 32 15.13 9.26 13.47
C PRO A 32 16.48 9.14 12.76
N LEU A 33 16.48 8.77 11.48
CA LEU A 33 17.68 8.72 10.64
C LEU A 33 18.28 10.12 10.43
N GLN A 34 17.47 11.14 10.14
CA GLN A 34 17.92 12.54 10.01
C GLN A 34 18.28 13.21 11.35
N ALA A 35 17.84 12.64 12.47
CA ALA A 35 18.04 13.14 13.82
C ALA A 35 19.32 12.61 14.48
N ALA A 36 19.69 11.36 14.17
CA ALA A 36 20.91 10.72 14.62
C ALA A 36 22.17 11.35 14.01
N LYS A 37 23.30 11.22 14.70
CA LYS A 37 24.63 11.60 14.18
C LYS A 37 25.23 10.41 13.45
N LEU A 38 25.25 10.47 12.12
CA LEU A 38 25.58 9.33 11.25
C LEU A 38 26.77 9.62 10.32
N PRO A 39 27.94 10.01 10.84
CA PRO A 39 29.08 10.43 10.01
C PRO A 39 29.58 9.37 9.03
N ASN A 40 29.40 8.07 9.31
CA ASN A 40 29.80 7.02 8.38
C ASN A 40 28.76 6.85 7.25
N LEU A 41 27.46 6.89 7.55
CA LEU A 41 26.40 6.87 6.53
C LEU A 41 26.39 8.13 5.67
N ASP A 42 26.61 9.31 6.27
CA ASP A 42 26.78 10.58 5.57
C ASP A 42 27.98 10.53 4.60
N ALA A 43 29.07 9.88 5.00
CA ALA A 43 30.23 9.63 4.13
C ALA A 43 29.93 8.64 2.99
N ILE A 44 29.16 7.56 3.23
CA ILE A 44 28.73 6.62 2.17
C ILE A 44 27.80 7.33 1.18
N ALA A 45 26.87 8.16 1.66
CA ALA A 45 25.92 8.89 0.83
C ALA A 45 26.59 9.99 -0.01
N SER A 46 27.55 10.73 0.56
CA SER A 46 28.26 11.82 -0.12
C SER A 46 29.38 11.35 -1.05
N ALA A 47 30.02 10.20 -0.77
CA ALA A 47 31.03 9.60 -1.65
C ALA A 47 30.46 8.69 -2.75
N GLY A 48 29.13 8.56 -2.84
CA GLY A 48 28.47 7.46 -3.52
C GLY A 48 27.25 7.85 -4.35
N VAL A 49 26.46 6.82 -4.70
CA VAL A 49 25.11 6.96 -5.23
C VAL A 49 24.14 6.72 -4.09
N ASN A 50 23.18 7.62 -3.91
CA ASN A 50 22.12 7.51 -2.91
C ASN A 50 20.75 7.77 -3.57
N GLY A 51 19.69 7.38 -2.87
CA GLY A 51 18.32 7.59 -3.35
C GLY A 51 17.27 6.97 -2.43
N LEU A 52 16.04 6.91 -2.96
CA LEU A 52 14.90 6.23 -2.36
C LEU A 52 14.54 5.00 -3.19
N MET A 53 14.04 3.96 -2.52
CA MET A 53 13.72 2.67 -3.10
C MET A 53 12.44 2.13 -2.46
N ASP A 54 11.42 1.89 -3.28
CA ASP A 54 10.26 1.07 -2.88
C ASP A 54 10.70 -0.42 -2.89
N PRO A 55 10.69 -1.13 -1.75
CA PRO A 55 11.32 -2.46 -1.66
C PRO A 55 10.61 -3.55 -2.49
N VAL A 56 9.34 -3.34 -2.85
CA VAL A 56 8.54 -4.24 -3.70
C VAL A 56 7.75 -3.47 -4.77
N GLU A 57 6.99 -2.43 -4.37
CA GLU A 57 6.21 -1.58 -5.28
C GLU A 57 5.87 -0.24 -4.61
N VAL A 58 5.71 0.81 -5.42
CA VAL A 58 5.36 2.17 -4.97
C VAL A 58 4.06 2.17 -4.17
N GLY A 59 4.13 2.52 -2.89
CA GLY A 59 2.97 2.56 -1.99
C GLY A 59 2.53 1.19 -1.45
N LEU A 60 3.35 0.15 -1.57
CA LEU A 60 3.10 -1.16 -0.99
C LEU A 60 3.91 -1.35 0.31
N GLY A 61 3.23 -1.23 1.46
CA GLY A 61 3.77 -1.74 2.72
C GLY A 61 4.02 -3.24 2.60
N CYS A 62 5.16 -3.72 3.06
CA CYS A 62 5.60 -5.10 2.84
C CYS A 62 6.29 -5.69 4.08
N GLY A 63 6.23 -7.02 4.20
CA GLY A 63 6.90 -7.75 5.26
C GLY A 63 8.38 -7.95 4.96
N SER A 64 9.21 -8.00 6.02
CA SER A 64 10.67 -8.19 5.91
C SER A 64 11.07 -9.34 5.00
N ASP A 65 10.34 -10.44 5.02
CA ASP A 65 10.56 -11.60 4.14
C ASP A 65 10.29 -11.30 2.65
N THR A 66 9.16 -10.68 2.32
CA THR A 66 8.86 -10.27 0.93
C THR A 66 9.86 -9.23 0.41
N ALA A 67 10.30 -8.31 1.26
CA ALA A 67 11.30 -7.31 0.93
C ALA A 67 12.71 -7.90 0.78
N HIS A 68 13.19 -8.71 1.73
CA HIS A 68 14.50 -9.37 1.62
C HIS A 68 14.59 -10.27 0.37
N LEU A 69 13.50 -10.93 -0.01
CA LEU A 69 13.46 -11.72 -1.25
C LEU A 69 13.68 -10.83 -2.48
N SER A 70 12.97 -9.69 -2.55
CA SER A 70 13.10 -8.65 -3.59
C SER A 70 14.52 -8.06 -3.64
N LEU A 71 15.09 -7.68 -2.49
CA LEU A 71 16.42 -7.07 -2.37
C LEU A 71 17.56 -8.03 -2.73
N LEU A 72 17.40 -9.33 -2.50
CA LEU A 72 18.31 -10.37 -2.99
C LEU A 72 18.07 -10.70 -4.49
N GLY A 73 17.19 -9.93 -5.15
CA GLY A 73 16.92 -9.91 -6.58
C GLY A 73 15.78 -10.81 -7.05
N TYR A 74 14.99 -11.41 -6.14
CA TYR A 74 13.94 -12.38 -6.46
C TYR A 74 12.55 -11.75 -6.29
N ASP A 75 11.78 -11.66 -7.38
CA ASP A 75 10.42 -11.13 -7.34
C ASP A 75 9.53 -11.94 -6.36
N PRO A 76 9.06 -11.34 -5.24
CA PRO A 76 8.22 -12.04 -4.29
C PRO A 76 6.88 -12.47 -4.91
N ARG A 77 6.35 -11.74 -5.91
CA ARG A 77 5.08 -12.07 -6.59
C ARG A 77 5.17 -13.39 -7.35
N VAL A 78 6.34 -13.70 -7.89
CA VAL A 78 6.61 -14.97 -8.58
C VAL A 78 6.95 -16.07 -7.58
N TYR A 79 7.85 -15.81 -6.64
CA TYR A 79 8.54 -16.88 -5.88
C TYR A 79 8.07 -17.09 -4.44
N TYR A 80 7.40 -16.14 -3.79
CA TYR A 80 7.04 -16.27 -2.37
C TYR A 80 6.00 -17.38 -2.14
N ARG A 81 6.24 -18.25 -1.13
CA ARG A 81 5.41 -19.43 -0.81
C ARG A 81 5.18 -19.62 0.69
N GLY A 82 4.92 -18.52 1.41
CA GLY A 82 4.52 -18.55 2.83
C GLY A 82 5.68 -18.57 3.84
N ARG A 83 5.38 -18.27 5.10
CA ARG A 83 6.37 -18.03 6.18
C ARG A 83 6.88 -19.30 6.87
N GLY A 84 6.10 -20.39 6.86
CA GLY A 84 6.38 -21.58 7.66
C GLY A 84 7.72 -22.25 7.35
N ALA A 85 8.14 -22.27 6.08
CA ALA A 85 9.44 -22.78 5.65
C ALA A 85 10.60 -21.94 6.21
N PHE A 86 10.53 -20.61 6.08
CA PHE A 86 11.57 -19.70 6.54
C PHE A 86 11.79 -19.77 8.06
N GLU A 87 10.72 -19.74 8.86
CA GLU A 87 10.85 -19.82 10.31
C GLU A 87 11.33 -21.21 10.78
N SER A 88 10.91 -22.29 10.11
CA SER A 88 11.35 -23.66 10.43
C SER A 88 12.82 -23.91 10.05
N MET A 89 13.25 -23.47 8.87
CA MET A 89 14.66 -23.58 8.45
C MET A 89 15.57 -22.74 9.36
N GLY A 90 15.16 -21.53 9.74
CA GLY A 90 15.87 -20.71 10.72
C GLY A 90 15.96 -21.35 12.10
N ALA A 91 14.94 -22.08 12.53
CA ALA A 91 14.94 -22.90 13.75
C ALA A 91 15.82 -24.15 13.66
N GLY A 92 16.49 -24.39 12.52
CA GLY A 92 17.45 -25.47 12.33
C GLY A 92 16.88 -26.74 11.72
N LEU A 93 15.71 -26.70 11.08
CA LEU A 93 15.14 -27.85 10.38
C LEU A 93 15.61 -27.92 8.93
N ALA A 94 16.21 -29.04 8.54
CA ALA A 94 16.53 -29.33 7.14
C ALA A 94 15.24 -29.52 6.32
N MET A 95 15.13 -28.79 5.21
CA MET A 95 14.06 -28.90 4.22
C MET A 95 14.63 -29.07 2.80
N SER A 96 13.99 -29.93 2.01
CA SER A 96 14.18 -30.11 0.58
C SER A 96 13.10 -29.34 -0.21
N PRO A 97 13.28 -29.10 -1.52
CA PRO A 97 12.15 -28.80 -2.41
C PRO A 97 11.06 -29.88 -2.29
N GLY A 98 9.80 -29.49 -2.26
CA GLY A 98 8.66 -30.38 -1.98
C GLY A 98 8.34 -30.64 -0.50
N ASP A 99 9.24 -30.37 0.45
CA ASP A 99 8.90 -30.43 1.88
C ASP A 99 8.02 -29.23 2.27
N ILE A 100 7.03 -29.46 3.15
CA ILE A 100 6.20 -28.38 3.72
C ILE A 100 6.57 -28.12 5.18
N ALA A 101 6.30 -26.90 5.63
CA ALA A 101 6.54 -26.49 7.01
C ALA A 101 5.54 -25.44 7.51
N PHE A 102 5.43 -25.35 8.84
CA PHE A 102 4.52 -24.46 9.54
C PHE A 102 5.23 -23.61 10.58
N LYS A 103 4.89 -22.32 10.63
CA LYS A 103 5.14 -21.49 11.80
C LYS A 103 4.20 -21.99 12.88
N SER A 104 4.75 -22.46 14.00
CA SER A 104 3.97 -23.26 14.95
C SER A 104 4.08 -22.73 16.38
N ASN A 105 2.96 -22.78 17.12
CA ASN A 105 2.88 -22.32 18.51
C ASN A 105 2.43 -23.44 19.44
N PHE A 106 3.14 -23.67 20.54
CA PHE A 106 2.61 -24.41 21.69
C PHE A 106 1.46 -23.65 22.33
N ALA A 107 0.34 -24.34 22.56
CA ALA A 107 -0.93 -23.76 22.98
C ALA A 107 -1.70 -24.69 23.92
N THR A 108 -2.75 -24.12 24.51
CA THR A 108 -3.64 -24.76 25.49
C THR A 108 -5.00 -25.02 24.86
N LEU A 109 -5.37 -26.29 24.76
CA LEU A 109 -6.64 -26.82 24.27
C LEU A 109 -7.45 -27.38 25.46
N ASP A 110 -8.70 -26.94 25.61
CA ASP A 110 -9.66 -27.68 26.45
C ASP A 110 -10.23 -28.86 25.65
N GLU A 111 -9.76 -30.07 26.00
CA GLU A 111 -10.17 -31.34 25.38
C GLU A 111 -11.68 -31.62 25.47
N LYS A 112 -12.39 -31.01 26.43
CA LYS A 112 -13.85 -31.22 26.60
C LYS A 112 -14.69 -30.39 25.62
N THR A 113 -14.18 -29.24 25.19
CA THR A 113 -14.91 -28.30 24.33
C THR A 113 -14.30 -28.12 22.95
N GLY A 114 -13.06 -28.58 22.74
CA GLY A 114 -12.28 -28.35 21.52
C GLY A 114 -11.76 -26.92 21.39
N ILE A 115 -11.86 -26.09 22.44
CA ILE A 115 -11.54 -24.67 22.42
C ILE A 115 -10.08 -24.43 22.82
N ILE A 116 -9.38 -23.64 22.01
CA ILE A 116 -8.07 -23.08 22.35
C ILE A 116 -8.28 -21.94 23.35
N THR A 117 -7.93 -22.17 24.61
CA THR A 117 -8.04 -21.19 25.70
C THR A 117 -6.86 -20.22 25.71
N SER A 118 -5.69 -20.66 25.26
CA SER A 118 -4.54 -19.79 24.96
C SER A 118 -3.74 -20.30 23.77
N ARG A 119 -3.54 -19.46 22.75
CA ARG A 119 -2.70 -19.72 21.58
C ARG A 119 -1.19 -19.58 21.85
N ARG A 120 -0.82 -19.30 23.10
CA ARG A 120 0.56 -19.19 23.60
C ARG A 120 0.61 -19.82 25.00
N ALA A 121 1.10 -21.06 25.10
CA ALA A 121 1.16 -21.77 26.38
C ALA A 121 2.02 -21.02 27.42
N ASP A 122 3.11 -20.38 26.98
CA ASP A 122 3.91 -19.46 27.78
C ASP A 122 4.60 -18.40 26.90
N ARG A 123 5.28 -17.45 27.54
CA ARG A 123 6.40 -16.74 26.91
C ARG A 123 7.74 -17.22 27.44
N HIS A 124 7.83 -17.62 28.70
CA HIS A 124 9.02 -18.22 29.29
C HIS A 124 8.96 -19.73 29.04
N PHE A 125 9.68 -20.18 28.02
CA PHE A 125 9.57 -21.53 27.48
C PHE A 125 10.92 -22.08 26.99
N GLU A 126 12.01 -21.41 27.32
CA GLU A 126 13.38 -21.70 26.89
C GLU A 126 13.91 -23.02 27.47
N GLU A 127 13.48 -23.39 28.68
CA GLU A 127 13.81 -24.69 29.29
C GLU A 127 12.80 -25.78 28.91
N GLU A 128 11.52 -25.43 28.84
CA GLU A 128 10.41 -26.38 28.69
C GLU A 128 10.14 -26.76 27.22
N GLY A 129 10.26 -25.81 26.30
CA GLY A 129 9.99 -25.95 24.87
C GLY A 129 10.93 -26.92 24.14
N PRO A 130 12.26 -26.92 24.37
CA PRO A 130 13.16 -27.92 23.80
C PRO A 130 12.80 -29.36 24.20
N ILE A 131 12.34 -29.57 25.44
CA ILE A 131 11.91 -30.89 25.94
C ILE A 131 10.67 -31.37 25.18
N LEU A 132 9.67 -30.49 25.02
CA LEU A 132 8.46 -30.84 24.24
C LEU A 132 8.75 -31.03 22.76
N CYS A 133 9.68 -30.27 22.17
CA CYS A 133 10.11 -30.50 20.79
C CYS A 133 10.82 -31.84 20.63
N ALA A 134 11.70 -32.22 21.57
CA ALA A 134 12.37 -33.53 21.56
C ALA A 134 11.39 -34.71 21.73
N ALA A 135 10.25 -34.52 22.40
CA ALA A 135 9.18 -35.50 22.48
C ALA A 135 8.35 -35.63 21.17
N LEU A 136 8.43 -34.66 20.25
CA LEU A 136 7.74 -34.63 18.97
C LEU A 136 8.65 -34.89 17.75
N ASP A 137 9.96 -34.66 17.86
CA ASP A 137 10.88 -34.82 16.75
C ASP A 137 11.00 -36.30 16.31
N GLY A 138 10.79 -36.58 15.02
CA GLY A 138 10.80 -37.94 14.49
C GLY A 138 9.51 -38.76 14.75
N MET A 139 8.45 -38.13 15.27
CA MET A 139 7.14 -38.77 15.48
C MET A 139 6.58 -39.44 14.21
N LYS A 140 5.76 -40.47 14.40
CA LYS A 140 5.17 -41.26 13.30
C LYS A 140 3.66 -41.05 13.20
N LEU A 141 3.20 -40.89 11.96
CA LEU A 141 1.78 -40.76 11.61
C LEU A 141 1.23 -42.16 11.27
N PRO A 142 0.28 -42.72 12.06
CA PRO A 142 -0.16 -44.11 11.90
C PRO A 142 -0.70 -44.50 10.52
N SER A 143 -1.43 -43.61 9.85
CA SER A 143 -1.96 -43.84 8.49
C SER A 143 -0.95 -43.48 7.40
N PHE A 144 0.12 -42.77 7.76
CA PHE A 144 1.09 -42.14 6.86
C PHE A 144 2.55 -42.43 7.26
N PRO A 145 2.95 -43.71 7.46
CA PRO A 145 4.26 -44.09 8.01
C PRO A 145 5.46 -43.69 7.13
N GLN A 146 5.24 -43.40 5.85
CA GLN A 146 6.24 -42.95 4.88
C GLN A 146 6.66 -41.48 5.01
N TYR A 147 6.01 -40.70 5.90
CA TYR A 147 6.38 -39.30 6.14
C TYR A 147 7.35 -39.16 7.32
N GLU A 148 8.27 -38.21 7.22
CA GLU A 148 9.15 -37.78 8.31
C GLU A 148 8.61 -36.47 8.86
N VAL A 149 8.26 -36.45 10.15
CA VAL A 149 7.88 -35.23 10.88
C VAL A 149 9.05 -34.80 11.73
N ARG A 150 9.50 -33.55 11.58
CA ARG A 150 10.60 -32.97 12.36
C ARG A 150 10.17 -31.68 13.06
N VAL A 151 10.56 -31.55 14.33
CA VAL A 151 10.15 -30.47 15.22
C VAL A 151 11.37 -29.93 15.97
N ARG A 152 11.62 -28.62 15.87
CA ARG A 152 12.68 -27.94 16.65
C ARG A 152 12.11 -26.70 17.32
N TYR A 153 12.61 -26.43 18.51
CA TYR A 153 12.29 -25.23 19.28
C TYR A 153 12.81 -23.97 18.58
N ALA A 154 12.07 -22.86 18.66
CA ALA A 154 12.48 -21.57 18.14
C ALA A 154 12.76 -20.56 19.27
N THR A 155 11.74 -19.83 19.72
CA THR A 155 11.78 -18.87 20.85
C THR A 155 10.38 -18.68 21.43
N GLU A 156 10.27 -18.36 22.73
CA GLU A 156 8.98 -18.35 23.46
C GLU A 156 8.18 -19.66 23.21
N HIS A 157 6.86 -19.58 23.13
CA HIS A 157 5.94 -20.63 22.68
C HIS A 157 6.18 -21.18 21.26
N ARG A 158 7.15 -20.70 20.48
CA ARG A 158 7.26 -21.00 19.04
C ARG A 158 8.15 -22.21 18.76
N CYS A 159 7.73 -23.01 17.79
CA CYS A 159 8.50 -24.08 17.19
C CYS A 159 8.40 -24.05 15.66
N GLY A 160 9.38 -24.65 15.00
CA GLY A 160 9.28 -25.06 13.60
C GLY A 160 8.75 -26.48 13.51
N VAL A 161 7.89 -26.75 12.54
CA VAL A 161 7.40 -28.10 12.22
C VAL A 161 7.55 -28.32 10.72
N VAL A 162 8.33 -29.32 10.33
CA VAL A 162 8.58 -29.76 8.94
C VAL A 162 7.97 -31.13 8.72
N ILE A 163 7.34 -31.32 7.56
CA ILE A 163 6.82 -32.62 7.11
C ILE A 163 7.47 -32.92 5.76
N LYS A 164 8.12 -34.08 5.66
CA LYS A 164 8.78 -34.57 4.44
C LYS A 164 8.10 -35.82 3.92
N GLY A 165 7.97 -35.92 2.60
CA GLY A 165 7.41 -37.09 1.93
C GLY A 165 6.77 -36.76 0.58
N PRO A 166 6.18 -37.76 -0.10
CA PRO A 166 5.66 -37.59 -1.46
C PRO A 166 4.33 -36.80 -1.48
N ARG A 167 4.08 -36.07 -2.58
CA ARG A 167 2.80 -35.39 -2.88
C ARG A 167 2.30 -34.45 -1.78
N LEU A 168 3.21 -33.63 -1.24
CA LEU A 168 2.88 -32.54 -0.33
C LEU A 168 2.61 -31.25 -1.12
N SER A 169 1.72 -30.39 -0.63
CA SER A 169 1.41 -29.07 -1.20
C SER A 169 1.32 -28.01 -0.11
N GLY A 170 1.88 -26.82 -0.38
CA GLY A 170 1.77 -25.66 0.52
C GLY A 170 0.38 -24.98 0.48
N ASN A 171 -0.49 -25.34 -0.47
CA ASN A 171 -1.78 -24.70 -0.68
C ASN A 171 -2.87 -25.28 0.25
N ILE A 172 -2.62 -25.23 1.56
CA ILE A 172 -3.53 -25.71 2.61
C ILE A 172 -3.65 -24.69 3.75
N SER A 173 -4.78 -24.72 4.46
CA SER A 173 -4.95 -23.95 5.69
C SER A 173 -4.19 -24.57 6.87
N GLY A 174 -4.14 -23.83 7.99
CA GLY A 174 -3.56 -24.28 9.25
C GLY A 174 -4.62 -24.66 10.29
N THR A 175 -4.17 -25.16 11.44
CA THR A 175 -5.04 -25.49 12.59
C THR A 175 -5.22 -24.32 13.57
N ASP A 176 -4.40 -23.26 13.45
CA ASP A 176 -4.46 -22.05 14.27
C ASP A 176 -5.75 -21.22 14.03
N PRO A 177 -6.66 -21.06 15.02
CA PRO A 177 -7.87 -20.24 14.88
C PRO A 177 -7.65 -18.72 14.91
N LEU A 178 -6.39 -18.25 14.94
CA LEU A 178 -5.95 -16.85 14.91
C LEU A 178 -6.37 -15.96 16.10
N LYS A 179 -7.34 -16.38 16.92
CA LYS A 179 -7.76 -15.71 18.17
C LYS A 179 -8.07 -16.75 19.26
N ASP A 180 -7.81 -16.39 20.51
CA ASP A 180 -8.11 -17.24 21.67
C ASP A 180 -9.62 -17.39 21.88
N ASN A 181 -10.02 -18.40 22.65
CA ASN A 181 -11.41 -18.79 22.90
C ASN A 181 -12.18 -19.13 21.61
N ARG A 182 -11.52 -19.89 20.74
CA ARG A 182 -12.05 -20.43 19.48
C ARG A 182 -11.73 -21.92 19.35
N LEU A 183 -12.55 -22.65 18.60
CA LEU A 183 -12.31 -24.06 18.29
C LEU A 183 -10.99 -24.22 17.53
N LEU A 184 -10.24 -25.30 17.81
CA LEU A 184 -9.13 -25.74 16.97
C LEU A 184 -9.65 -25.99 15.53
N LEU A 185 -8.99 -25.42 14.53
CA LEU A 185 -9.36 -25.62 13.13
C LEU A 185 -8.81 -26.94 12.60
N GLN A 186 -9.48 -27.49 11.58
CA GLN A 186 -8.91 -28.53 10.73
C GLN A 186 -8.23 -27.88 9.52
N ALA A 187 -7.14 -28.50 9.06
CA ALA A 187 -6.50 -28.11 7.81
C ALA A 187 -7.41 -28.49 6.63
N GLU A 188 -7.55 -27.59 5.66
CA GLU A 188 -8.39 -27.73 4.47
C GLU A 188 -7.55 -27.37 3.23
N ALA A 189 -7.92 -27.92 2.07
CA ALA A 189 -7.28 -27.56 0.80
C ALA A 189 -7.73 -26.16 0.36
N LEU A 190 -6.78 -25.32 -0.06
CA LEU A 190 -7.04 -23.98 -0.59
C LEU A 190 -7.22 -23.95 -2.12
N ASP A 191 -7.01 -25.10 -2.77
CA ASP A 191 -7.30 -25.35 -4.18
C ASP A 191 -7.86 -26.77 -4.39
N ASP A 192 -8.21 -27.09 -5.64
CA ASP A 192 -8.81 -28.36 -6.04
C ASP A 192 -7.78 -29.46 -6.41
N THR A 193 -6.50 -29.32 -6.05
CA THR A 193 -5.49 -30.36 -6.30
C THR A 193 -5.63 -31.53 -5.33
N ASP A 194 -5.36 -32.74 -5.83
CA ASP A 194 -5.36 -33.94 -4.97
C ASP A 194 -4.15 -33.93 -4.02
N GLU A 195 -3.06 -33.25 -4.38
CA GLU A 195 -1.93 -32.95 -3.49
C GLU A 195 -2.37 -32.10 -2.28
N ALA A 196 -3.11 -31.00 -2.48
CA ALA A 196 -3.60 -30.17 -1.38
C ALA A 196 -4.60 -30.93 -0.49
N ARG A 197 -5.56 -31.66 -1.10
CA ARG A 197 -6.52 -32.50 -0.35
C ARG A 197 -5.81 -33.59 0.45
N HIS A 198 -4.86 -34.30 -0.14
CA HIS A 198 -4.05 -35.33 0.53
C HIS A 198 -3.24 -34.72 1.69
N THR A 199 -2.58 -33.59 1.46
CA THR A 199 -1.78 -32.89 2.48
C THR A 199 -2.63 -32.44 3.66
N ALA A 200 -3.82 -31.90 3.41
CA ALA A 200 -4.74 -31.51 4.48
C ALA A 200 -5.12 -32.69 5.39
N VAL A 201 -5.31 -33.90 4.84
CA VAL A 201 -5.56 -35.11 5.66
C VAL A 201 -4.33 -35.48 6.50
N VAL A 202 -3.12 -35.46 5.92
CA VAL A 202 -1.85 -35.73 6.64
C VAL A 202 -1.65 -34.76 7.80
N VAL A 203 -1.91 -33.46 7.58
CA VAL A 203 -1.76 -32.40 8.59
C VAL A 203 -2.82 -32.50 9.70
N ASN A 204 -4.04 -32.94 9.38
CA ASN A 204 -5.08 -33.23 10.38
C ASN A 204 -4.77 -34.48 11.22
N GLU A 205 -4.05 -35.47 10.69
CA GLU A 205 -3.53 -36.58 11.50
C GLU A 205 -2.38 -36.12 12.40
N LEU A 206 -1.43 -35.35 11.86
CA LEU A 206 -0.33 -34.75 12.60
C LEU A 206 -0.82 -33.95 13.82
N SER A 207 -1.80 -33.06 13.64
CA SER A 207 -2.30 -32.23 14.74
C SER A 207 -2.95 -33.06 15.86
N LYS A 208 -3.55 -34.22 15.55
CA LYS A 208 -4.12 -35.14 16.55
C LYS A 208 -3.02 -35.89 17.29
N GLU A 209 -2.03 -36.39 16.55
CA GLU A 209 -0.93 -37.18 17.12
C GLU A 209 0.01 -36.32 17.99
N ILE A 210 0.25 -35.05 17.61
CA ILE A 210 0.93 -34.06 18.46
C ILE A 210 0.20 -33.93 19.80
N SER A 211 -1.12 -33.69 19.78
CA SER A 211 -1.88 -33.60 21.03
C SER A 211 -1.87 -34.89 21.82
N ARG A 212 -1.97 -36.06 21.18
CA ARG A 212 -1.89 -37.36 21.85
C ARG A 212 -0.58 -37.52 22.63
N ILE A 213 0.55 -37.10 22.04
CA ILE A 213 1.86 -37.12 22.69
C ILE A 213 1.88 -36.09 23.84
N LEU A 214 1.54 -34.83 23.57
CA LEU A 214 1.67 -33.74 24.54
C LEU A 214 0.74 -33.87 25.76
N VAL A 215 -0.49 -34.35 25.59
CA VAL A 215 -1.42 -34.65 26.70
C VAL A 215 -0.83 -35.69 27.65
N SER A 216 -0.12 -36.70 27.10
CA SER A 216 0.54 -37.74 27.89
C SER A 216 1.88 -37.30 28.53
N HIS A 217 2.42 -36.14 28.17
CA HIS A 217 3.78 -35.76 28.52
C HIS A 217 3.90 -35.25 29.98
N PRO A 218 4.79 -35.81 30.83
CA PRO A 218 4.87 -35.48 32.25
C PRO A 218 5.06 -33.99 32.58
N LEU A 219 5.71 -33.23 31.69
CA LEU A 219 5.90 -31.79 31.86
C LEU A 219 4.56 -31.02 31.89
N ASN A 220 3.53 -31.46 31.17
CA ASN A 220 2.21 -30.83 31.21
C ASN A 220 1.48 -31.11 32.53
N ALA A 221 1.66 -32.30 33.12
CA ALA A 221 1.17 -32.57 34.48
C ALA A 221 1.87 -31.68 35.52
N LYS A 222 3.19 -31.45 35.38
CA LYS A 222 3.93 -30.47 36.19
C LYS A 222 3.40 -29.04 36.00
N ARG A 223 3.25 -28.56 34.76
CA ARG A 223 2.70 -27.22 34.46
C ARG A 223 1.32 -27.03 35.10
N ALA A 224 0.41 -28.01 34.96
CA ALA A 224 -0.91 -27.97 35.59
C ALA A 224 -0.85 -27.89 37.12
N ALA A 225 0.05 -28.64 37.76
CA ALA A 225 0.25 -28.59 39.22
C ALA A 225 0.87 -27.25 39.69
N GLU A 226 1.65 -26.58 38.85
CA GLU A 226 2.19 -25.23 39.07
C GLU A 226 1.17 -24.11 38.74
N GLY A 227 -0.05 -24.45 38.31
CA GLY A 227 -1.06 -23.48 37.87
C GLY A 227 -0.76 -22.80 36.52
N LYS A 228 0.25 -23.29 35.79
CA LYS A 228 0.60 -22.82 34.43
C LYS A 228 -0.34 -23.41 33.39
N ASN A 229 -0.59 -22.65 32.32
CA ASN A 229 -1.23 -23.12 31.09
C ASN A 229 -0.50 -24.34 30.52
N VAL A 230 -1.19 -25.47 30.30
CA VAL A 230 -0.60 -26.66 29.67
C VAL A 230 -0.36 -26.43 28.18
N ALA A 231 0.71 -27.02 27.64
CA ALA A 231 1.07 -27.03 26.24
C ALA A 231 0.64 -28.38 25.61
N ASN A 232 -0.66 -28.61 25.48
CA ASN A 232 -1.24 -29.89 25.03
C ASN A 232 -1.65 -29.91 23.53
N VAL A 233 -1.38 -28.84 22.78
CA VAL A 233 -1.48 -28.83 21.31
C VAL A 233 -0.39 -27.93 20.71
N VAL A 234 -0.04 -28.18 19.44
CA VAL A 234 0.70 -27.23 18.60
C VAL A 234 -0.23 -26.71 17.52
N LEU A 235 -0.39 -25.39 17.46
CA LEU A 235 -1.14 -24.72 16.40
C LEU A 235 -0.25 -24.56 15.18
N LEU A 236 -0.66 -25.14 14.06
CA LEU A 236 0.07 -25.08 12.80
C LEU A 236 -0.47 -23.89 11.99
N ARG A 237 0.38 -22.93 11.63
CA ARG A 237 0.00 -21.72 10.87
C ARG A 237 0.93 -21.47 9.68
N GLY A 238 0.38 -20.85 8.63
CA GLY A 238 1.14 -20.26 7.54
C GLY A 238 1.99 -21.29 6.82
N CYS A 239 1.33 -22.35 6.31
CA CYS A 239 1.98 -23.41 5.55
C CYS A 239 2.87 -22.80 4.45
N GLY A 240 4.06 -23.35 4.28
CA GLY A 240 4.95 -22.95 3.20
C GLY A 240 5.89 -24.06 2.79
N ILE A 241 6.23 -24.06 1.50
CA ILE A 241 7.27 -24.91 0.92
C ILE A 241 8.62 -24.18 0.90
N ARG A 242 9.72 -24.92 0.88
CA ARG A 242 11.03 -24.34 0.56
C ARG A 242 10.98 -23.69 -0.83
N LEU A 243 11.56 -22.50 -0.99
CA LEU A 243 11.56 -21.78 -2.27
C LEU A 243 12.21 -22.60 -3.39
N GLU A 244 11.48 -22.78 -4.49
CA GLU A 244 12.01 -23.37 -5.72
C GLU A 244 12.56 -22.26 -6.63
N VAL A 245 13.83 -21.90 -6.37
CA VAL A 245 14.52 -20.77 -7.02
C VAL A 245 15.95 -21.14 -7.42
N PRO A 246 16.54 -20.49 -8.44
CA PRO A 246 17.96 -20.59 -8.69
C PRO A 246 18.76 -20.12 -7.46
N PRO A 247 19.78 -20.88 -7.00
CA PRO A 247 20.71 -20.43 -5.95
C PRO A 247 21.30 -19.06 -6.24
N PHE A 248 21.58 -18.27 -5.20
CA PHE A 248 22.09 -16.90 -5.34
C PHE A 248 23.41 -16.86 -6.14
N GLU A 249 24.32 -17.81 -5.89
CA GLU A 249 25.54 -18.01 -6.68
C GLU A 249 25.23 -18.19 -8.19
N LYS A 250 24.33 -19.12 -8.53
CA LYS A 250 23.92 -19.41 -9.92
C LYS A 250 23.23 -18.22 -10.60
N LYS A 251 22.60 -17.34 -9.82
CA LYS A 251 21.84 -16.18 -10.32
C LYS A 251 22.71 -14.95 -10.55
N HIS A 252 23.61 -14.65 -9.61
CA HIS A 252 24.38 -13.40 -9.58
C HIS A 252 25.88 -13.59 -9.87
N GLY A 253 26.38 -14.83 -9.90
CA GLY A 253 27.81 -15.12 -10.10
C GLY A 253 28.71 -14.79 -8.91
N LEU A 254 28.13 -14.60 -7.71
CA LEU A 254 28.82 -14.19 -6.49
C LEU A 254 28.59 -15.22 -5.38
N TRP A 255 29.66 -15.55 -4.62
CA TRP A 255 29.54 -16.40 -3.44
C TRP A 255 28.99 -15.60 -2.26
N PRO A 256 27.82 -15.98 -1.68
CA PRO A 256 27.15 -15.17 -0.69
C PRO A 256 27.25 -15.73 0.73
N CYS A 257 27.37 -14.84 1.71
CA CYS A 257 27.18 -15.14 3.13
C CYS A 257 26.26 -14.12 3.80
N MET A 258 25.67 -14.49 4.94
CA MET A 258 24.72 -13.66 5.67
C MET A 258 24.86 -13.81 7.18
N VAL A 259 24.83 -12.69 7.91
CA VAL A 259 24.67 -12.67 9.37
C VAL A 259 23.27 -12.17 9.68
N ALA A 260 22.33 -13.12 9.87
CA ALA A 260 20.94 -12.86 10.21
C ALA A 260 20.53 -13.72 11.42
N PRO A 261 20.43 -13.15 12.63
CA PRO A 261 19.98 -13.90 13.81
C PRO A 261 18.46 -14.12 13.80
N THR A 262 17.70 -13.25 13.12
CA THR A 262 16.25 -13.34 13.01
C THR A 262 15.86 -14.53 12.14
N LYS A 263 15.25 -15.52 12.76
CA LYS A 263 15.03 -16.88 12.21
C LYS A 263 14.39 -16.89 10.81
N ILE A 264 13.39 -16.05 10.56
CA ILE A 264 12.74 -15.93 9.24
C ILE A 264 13.72 -15.47 8.14
N ILE A 265 14.61 -14.51 8.43
CA ILE A 265 15.59 -14.01 7.46
C ILE A 265 16.71 -15.03 7.22
N ALA A 266 17.13 -15.73 8.28
CA ALA A 266 18.08 -16.83 8.18
C ALA A 266 17.56 -17.96 7.26
N GLY A 267 16.33 -18.44 7.48
CA GLY A 267 15.72 -19.48 6.63
C GLY A 267 15.42 -19.03 5.20
N LEU A 268 15.16 -17.75 4.99
CA LEU A 268 15.09 -17.15 3.64
C LEU A 268 16.46 -17.22 2.95
N GLY A 269 17.53 -16.79 3.63
CA GLY A 269 18.90 -16.91 3.12
C GLY A 269 19.28 -18.35 2.76
N MET A 270 18.99 -19.32 3.65
CA MET A 270 19.20 -20.75 3.40
C MET A 270 18.39 -21.28 2.20
N SER A 271 17.17 -20.76 1.99
CA SER A 271 16.35 -21.11 0.83
C SER A 271 16.99 -20.66 -0.48
N LEU A 272 17.70 -19.52 -0.48
CA LEU A 272 18.50 -19.01 -1.60
C LEU A 272 19.91 -19.63 -1.70
N ALA A 273 20.23 -20.59 -0.84
CA ALA A 273 21.56 -21.19 -0.65
C ALA A 273 22.67 -20.19 -0.27
N ILE A 274 22.34 -19.24 0.62
CA ILE A 274 23.29 -18.33 1.26
C ILE A 274 23.78 -18.95 2.58
N ASP A 275 25.10 -18.95 2.79
CA ASP A 275 25.69 -19.47 4.03
C ASP A 275 25.45 -18.50 5.19
N ILE A 276 24.71 -18.97 6.21
CA ILE A 276 24.42 -18.19 7.42
C ILE A 276 25.59 -18.31 8.39
N LEU A 277 26.29 -17.20 8.67
CA LEU A 277 27.50 -17.19 9.47
C LEU A 277 27.24 -16.94 10.96
N GLU A 278 28.06 -17.56 11.80
CA GLU A 278 28.06 -17.29 13.23
C GLU A 278 28.61 -15.90 13.57
N ALA A 279 27.91 -15.19 14.46
CA ALA A 279 28.35 -13.95 15.07
C ALA A 279 28.01 -14.01 16.58
N PRO A 280 28.98 -14.30 17.47
CA PRO A 280 28.73 -14.42 18.91
C PRO A 280 28.05 -13.18 19.50
N GLY A 281 26.96 -13.36 20.24
CA GLY A 281 26.16 -12.24 20.77
C GLY A 281 25.21 -11.57 19.77
N ALA A 282 25.07 -12.09 18.55
CA ALA A 282 24.02 -11.65 17.63
C ALA A 282 22.67 -12.29 18.00
N THR A 283 21.89 -11.63 18.87
CA THR A 283 20.56 -12.08 19.31
C THR A 283 19.44 -11.68 18.36
N GLY A 284 19.58 -10.55 17.67
CA GLY A 284 18.53 -9.93 16.85
C GLY A 284 17.69 -8.88 17.59
N ASP A 285 17.58 -8.98 18.92
CA ASP A 285 16.88 -8.02 19.79
C ASP A 285 17.80 -6.87 20.26
N TYR A 286 17.31 -6.02 21.18
CA TYR A 286 18.08 -4.92 21.80
C TYR A 286 19.37 -5.34 22.54
N ARG A 287 19.62 -6.64 22.75
CA ARG A 287 20.88 -7.15 23.34
C ARG A 287 21.94 -7.46 22.27
N THR A 288 21.63 -7.28 20.98
CA THR A 288 22.49 -7.74 19.88
C THR A 288 23.80 -6.97 19.79
N LEU A 289 24.92 -7.70 19.75
CA LEU A 289 26.26 -7.12 19.61
C LEU A 289 26.59 -6.80 18.14
N LEU A 290 26.42 -5.54 17.74
CA LEU A 290 26.63 -5.11 16.34
C LEU A 290 28.08 -5.29 15.88
N THR A 291 29.07 -4.99 16.73
CA THR A 291 30.51 -5.20 16.46
C THR A 291 30.83 -6.63 16.03
N SER A 292 30.16 -7.62 16.65
CA SER A 292 30.35 -9.03 16.33
C SER A 292 29.84 -9.37 14.92
N LYS A 293 28.65 -8.89 14.57
CA LYS A 293 28.08 -9.08 13.23
C LYS A 293 28.94 -8.42 12.14
N ALA A 294 29.39 -7.18 12.38
CA ALA A 294 30.29 -6.45 11.50
C ALA A 294 31.62 -7.21 11.31
N THR A 295 32.21 -7.70 12.41
CA THR A 295 33.45 -8.49 12.39
C THR A 295 33.31 -9.80 11.63
N ALA A 296 32.17 -10.50 11.78
CA ALA A 296 31.91 -11.76 11.07
C ALA A 296 31.85 -11.56 9.55
N ILE A 297 31.11 -10.54 9.07
CA ILE A 297 31.06 -10.18 7.65
C ILE A 297 32.42 -9.70 7.14
N ALA A 298 33.14 -8.86 7.90
CA ALA A 298 34.46 -8.38 7.51
C ALA A 298 35.47 -9.53 7.32
N LYS A 299 35.51 -10.50 8.25
CA LYS A 299 36.34 -11.71 8.15
C LYS A 299 35.98 -12.55 6.92
N ALA A 300 34.69 -12.79 6.70
CA ALA A 300 34.17 -13.56 5.58
C ALA A 300 34.51 -12.96 4.21
N LEU A 301 34.49 -11.63 4.11
CA LEU A 301 34.87 -10.87 2.91
C LEU A 301 36.39 -10.68 2.77
N SER A 302 37.17 -10.79 3.85
CA SER A 302 38.64 -10.65 3.86
C SER A 302 39.40 -11.97 3.66
N ALA A 303 38.76 -13.12 3.91
CA ALA A 303 39.37 -14.44 3.69
C ALA A 303 39.89 -14.59 2.24
N PRO A 304 41.10 -15.18 2.04
CA PRO A 304 41.91 -15.91 3.01
C PRO A 304 42.90 -15.07 3.87
N LEU A 305 42.79 -13.73 3.93
CA LEU A 305 43.65 -12.94 4.84
C LEU A 305 43.32 -13.14 6.33
N GLN A 306 42.05 -13.41 6.61
CA GLN A 306 41.53 -13.72 7.94
C GLN A 306 40.76 -15.05 7.85
N SER A 307 40.64 -15.77 8.96
CA SER A 307 39.81 -16.98 9.02
C SER A 307 38.34 -16.62 8.92
N CYS A 308 37.62 -17.29 8.02
CA CYS A 308 36.18 -17.16 7.90
C CYS A 308 35.47 -17.72 9.16
N PRO A 309 34.41 -17.07 9.67
CA PRO A 309 33.53 -17.68 10.68
C PRO A 309 32.92 -18.99 10.17
N SER A 310 32.54 -19.88 11.10
CA SER A 310 31.72 -21.06 10.82
C SER A 310 30.36 -20.67 10.24
N ALA A 311 29.77 -21.58 9.48
CA ALA A 311 28.44 -21.43 8.88
C ALA A 311 27.48 -22.48 9.45
N PHE A 312 26.26 -22.06 9.74
CA PHE A 312 25.19 -22.91 10.26
C PHE A 312 24.66 -23.87 9.19
N VAL A 313 24.37 -25.11 9.58
CA VAL A 313 23.79 -26.15 8.70
C VAL A 313 22.46 -26.65 9.28
N PRO A 314 21.32 -26.40 8.60
CA PRO A 314 20.03 -26.91 9.04
C PRO A 314 20.00 -28.44 9.10
N GLY A 315 19.49 -28.99 10.20
CA GLY A 315 19.42 -30.43 10.47
C GLY A 315 20.61 -31.01 11.22
N GLU A 316 21.74 -30.29 11.31
CA GLU A 316 22.95 -30.69 12.02
C GLU A 316 23.07 -29.89 13.33
N ASP A 317 23.64 -30.50 14.38
CA ASP A 317 23.87 -29.83 15.67
C ASP A 317 25.29 -29.18 15.76
N GLU A 318 26.13 -29.37 14.75
CA GLU A 318 27.45 -28.74 14.59
C GLU A 318 27.49 -27.78 13.38
N ASN A 319 28.33 -26.75 13.43
CA ASN A 319 28.49 -25.79 12.33
C ASN A 319 29.64 -26.22 11.39
N LYS A 320 29.43 -26.12 10.07
CA LYS A 320 30.49 -26.35 9.08
C LYS A 320 31.53 -25.21 9.10
N PRO A 321 32.81 -25.47 8.76
CA PRO A 321 33.77 -24.40 8.53
C PRO A 321 33.33 -23.50 7.36
N GLY A 322 33.52 -22.19 7.50
CA GLY A 322 33.24 -21.23 6.43
C GLY A 322 34.23 -21.33 5.26
N ARG A 323 33.85 -20.75 4.12
CA ARG A 323 34.61 -20.84 2.85
C ARG A 323 36.03 -20.31 2.98
N SER A 324 37.03 -21.15 2.68
CA SER A 324 38.46 -20.84 2.77
C SER A 324 38.90 -19.65 1.90
N ASP A 325 38.40 -19.55 0.67
CA ASP A 325 38.65 -18.44 -0.26
C ASP A 325 37.84 -17.16 0.04
N GLY A 326 37.03 -17.17 1.11
CA GLY A 326 36.07 -16.13 1.45
C GLY A 326 34.87 -16.04 0.50
N TYR A 327 33.98 -15.12 0.81
CA TYR A 327 32.77 -14.81 0.05
C TYR A 327 32.91 -13.49 -0.69
N ASP A 328 32.11 -13.28 -1.73
CA ASP A 328 32.16 -12.10 -2.58
C ASP A 328 30.98 -11.15 -2.35
N PHE A 329 29.92 -11.62 -1.69
CA PHE A 329 28.77 -10.83 -1.21
C PHE A 329 28.49 -11.17 0.27
N GLY A 330 28.48 -10.18 1.15
CA GLY A 330 28.27 -10.36 2.60
C GLY A 330 27.11 -9.51 3.10
N PHE A 331 26.04 -10.16 3.55
CA PHE A 331 24.79 -9.53 3.99
C PHE A 331 24.71 -9.39 5.52
N LEU A 332 24.68 -8.16 6.02
CA LEU A 332 24.66 -7.81 7.43
C LEU A 332 23.25 -7.36 7.85
N HIS A 333 22.48 -8.21 8.54
CA HIS A 333 21.11 -7.90 8.96
C HIS A 333 21.02 -7.34 10.38
N ILE A 334 20.27 -6.25 10.56
CA ILE A 334 20.14 -5.52 11.83
C ILE A 334 18.66 -5.29 12.17
N LYS A 335 18.06 -6.20 12.95
CA LYS A 335 16.62 -6.15 13.30
C LYS A 335 16.21 -5.11 14.35
N ALA A 336 17.03 -4.88 15.37
CA ALA A 336 16.70 -4.05 16.53
C ALA A 336 16.31 -2.56 16.27
N ILE A 337 16.38 -2.08 15.03
CA ILE A 337 15.90 -0.76 14.63
C ILE A 337 14.41 -0.79 14.27
N ASP A 338 13.93 -1.92 13.74
CA ASP A 338 12.52 -2.18 13.47
C ASP A 338 11.73 -2.41 14.75
N ASP A 339 12.28 -3.22 15.67
CA ASP A 339 11.68 -3.45 17.00
C ASP A 339 11.42 -2.10 17.70
N ALA A 340 12.36 -1.16 17.59
CA ALA A 340 12.24 0.20 18.14
C ALA A 340 11.21 1.08 17.41
N GLY A 341 10.90 0.77 16.15
CA GLY A 341 9.75 1.31 15.42
C GLY A 341 8.44 0.79 16.01
N HIS A 342 8.29 -0.53 16.11
CA HIS A 342 7.13 -1.20 16.69
C HIS A 342 6.82 -0.79 18.14
N ASP A 343 7.84 -0.79 19.01
CA ASP A 343 7.75 -0.36 20.43
C ASP A 343 7.55 1.17 20.59
N LYS A 344 7.58 1.93 19.48
CA LYS A 344 7.49 3.40 19.43
C LYS A 344 8.61 4.13 20.17
N ALA A 345 9.74 3.47 20.37
CA ALA A 345 10.88 3.95 21.13
C ALA A 345 11.73 4.96 20.33
N SER A 346 11.17 6.14 20.01
CA SER A 346 11.78 7.19 19.18
C SER A 346 13.26 7.49 19.52
N VAL A 347 13.57 7.61 20.82
CA VAL A 347 14.92 7.94 21.30
C VAL A 347 15.85 6.72 21.18
N PHE A 348 15.37 5.50 21.45
CA PHE A 348 16.11 4.29 21.18
C PHE A 348 16.40 4.16 19.68
N LYS A 349 15.41 4.38 18.78
CA LYS A 349 15.61 4.25 17.33
C LYS A 349 16.71 5.21 16.85
N VAL A 350 16.74 6.46 17.33
CA VAL A 350 17.86 7.41 17.08
C VAL A 350 19.21 6.88 17.60
N LYS A 351 19.32 6.58 18.90
CA LYS A 351 20.59 6.10 19.51
C LYS A 351 21.04 4.75 18.91
N GLY A 352 20.09 3.97 18.39
CA GLY A 352 20.27 2.73 17.65
C GLY A 352 20.90 2.98 16.29
N MET A 353 20.41 3.96 15.50
CA MET A 353 21.09 4.38 14.26
C MET A 353 22.53 4.83 14.54
N GLU A 354 22.78 5.59 15.62
CA GLU A 354 24.14 6.00 16.03
C GLU A 354 25.02 4.80 16.48
N ALA A 355 24.42 3.68 16.90
CA ALA A 355 25.12 2.43 17.17
C ALA A 355 25.38 1.63 15.88
N VAL A 356 24.47 1.68 14.91
CA VAL A 356 24.65 1.08 13.58
C VAL A 356 25.73 1.81 12.77
N ASP A 357 25.75 3.14 12.79
CA ASP A 357 26.78 3.95 12.13
C ASP A 357 28.19 3.62 12.64
N ARG A 358 28.35 3.48 13.97
CA ARG A 358 29.60 3.01 14.58
C ARG A 358 29.98 1.59 14.14
N ALA A 359 29.01 0.69 13.96
CA ALA A 359 29.26 -0.66 13.46
C ALA A 359 29.66 -0.66 11.97
N ILE A 360 29.13 0.28 11.17
CA ILE A 360 29.52 0.52 9.78
C ILE A 360 30.96 1.07 9.71
N GLY A 361 31.34 1.98 10.61
CA GLY A 361 32.73 2.41 10.77
C GLY A 361 33.69 1.26 11.11
N GLN A 362 33.30 0.38 12.06
CA GLN A 362 34.08 -0.83 12.39
C GLN A 362 34.21 -1.80 11.21
N LEU A 363 33.11 -2.04 10.46
CA LEU A 363 33.11 -2.83 9.23
C LEU A 363 34.04 -2.24 8.17
N ALA A 364 33.93 -0.93 7.91
CA ALA A 364 34.73 -0.23 6.92
C ALA A 364 36.22 -0.24 7.27
N ARG A 365 36.59 -0.07 8.55
CA ARG A 365 37.96 -0.23 9.03
C ARG A 365 38.52 -1.62 8.73
N LEU A 366 37.82 -2.68 9.14
CA LEU A 366 38.29 -4.07 8.96
C LEU A 366 38.43 -4.44 7.46
N LEU A 367 37.53 -3.95 6.61
CA LEU A 367 37.63 -4.11 5.17
C LEU A 367 38.77 -3.28 4.56
N TRP A 368 39.08 -2.11 5.12
CA TRP A 368 40.18 -1.26 4.64
C TRP A 368 41.55 -1.86 4.96
N GLU A 369 41.72 -2.42 6.15
CA GLU A 369 42.88 -3.24 6.52
C GLU A 369 43.14 -4.39 5.53
N ALA A 370 42.09 -4.92 4.88
CA ALA A 370 42.18 -5.91 3.81
C ALA A 370 42.40 -5.30 2.40
N GLU A 371 41.77 -4.17 2.06
CA GLU A 371 41.92 -3.51 0.74
C GLU A 371 43.33 -2.93 0.56
N SER A 372 43.93 -2.33 1.60
CA SER A 372 45.31 -1.84 1.60
C SER A 372 46.37 -2.93 1.33
N THR A 373 46.01 -4.22 1.35
CA THR A 373 46.88 -5.32 0.88
C THR A 373 46.99 -5.44 -0.65
N GLY A 374 46.20 -4.67 -1.41
CA GLY A 374 46.19 -4.68 -2.88
C GLY A 374 45.64 -5.96 -3.52
N LYS A 375 44.84 -6.75 -2.78
CA LYS A 375 44.24 -8.01 -3.25
C LYS A 375 42.74 -7.92 -3.58
N PHE A 376 42.06 -6.99 -2.91
CA PHE A 376 40.61 -6.84 -2.93
C PHE A 376 40.20 -5.42 -3.34
N ARG A 377 38.90 -5.25 -3.60
CA ARG A 377 38.23 -3.95 -3.71
C ARG A 377 36.82 -4.08 -3.15
N TYR A 378 36.46 -3.28 -2.17
CA TYR A 378 35.13 -3.36 -1.54
C TYR A 378 34.20 -2.26 -2.01
N SER A 379 32.92 -2.62 -2.16
CA SER A 379 31.80 -1.68 -2.20
C SER A 379 30.97 -1.82 -0.93
N LEU A 380 30.61 -0.69 -0.34
CA LEU A 380 29.65 -0.61 0.75
C LEU A 380 28.27 -0.29 0.15
N CYS A 381 27.24 -1.00 0.57
CA CYS A 381 25.85 -0.67 0.28
C CYS A 381 25.05 -0.73 1.58
N VAL A 382 24.23 0.28 1.85
CA VAL A 382 23.40 0.36 3.06
C VAL A 382 21.98 0.78 2.69
N THR A 383 20.99 0.06 3.22
CA THR A 383 19.55 0.36 3.05
C THR A 383 18.74 -0.34 4.14
N GLY A 384 17.41 -0.38 4.00
CA GLY A 384 16.51 -1.21 4.79
C GLY A 384 15.58 -2.05 3.92
N ASP A 385 14.75 -2.85 4.58
CA ASP A 385 13.76 -3.72 3.93
C ASP A 385 12.36 -3.10 3.85
N HIS A 386 11.98 -2.23 4.79
CA HIS A 386 10.74 -1.45 4.75
C HIS A 386 10.83 -0.24 5.70
N SER A 387 9.73 0.51 5.82
CA SER A 387 9.58 1.62 6.75
C SER A 387 8.76 1.18 7.96
N THR A 388 9.21 1.52 9.17
CA THR A 388 8.46 1.23 10.42
C THR A 388 8.36 2.49 11.27
N PRO A 389 7.44 3.41 10.92
CA PRO A 389 7.40 4.71 11.54
C PRO A 389 7.02 4.59 13.01
N VAL A 390 7.82 5.20 13.88
CA VAL A 390 7.63 5.16 15.34
C VAL A 390 6.28 5.74 15.76
N GLU A 391 5.72 6.67 15.01
CA GLU A 391 4.36 7.17 15.25
C GLU A 391 3.30 6.07 15.08
N TYR A 392 3.48 5.17 14.11
CA TYR A 392 2.52 4.13 13.73
C TYR A 392 2.71 2.85 14.55
N GLY A 393 3.97 2.42 14.74
CA GLY A 393 4.30 1.17 15.45
C GLY A 393 4.03 -0.10 14.63
N ASP A 394 3.97 0.03 13.30
CA ASP A 394 3.79 -1.07 12.36
C ASP A 394 4.47 -0.73 11.03
N HIS A 395 4.62 -1.73 10.16
CA HIS A 395 5.15 -1.57 8.80
C HIS A 395 4.31 -0.56 8.00
N SER A 396 4.97 0.28 7.20
CA SER A 396 4.33 1.28 6.35
C SER A 396 4.84 1.25 4.90
N PHE A 397 4.32 2.15 4.06
CA PHE A 397 4.52 2.13 2.61
C PHE A 397 5.49 3.19 2.08
N GLU A 398 6.06 4.03 2.96
CA GLU A 398 7.05 5.04 2.59
C GLU A 398 8.32 4.39 2.01
N PRO A 399 8.88 4.95 0.92
CA PRO A 399 10.06 4.39 0.27
C PRO A 399 11.31 4.52 1.15
N VAL A 400 12.16 3.50 1.08
CA VAL A 400 13.30 3.31 1.98
C VAL A 400 14.55 3.98 1.41
N PRO A 401 15.36 4.70 2.21
CA PRO A 401 16.62 5.25 1.74
C PRO A 401 17.65 4.16 1.44
N PHE A 402 18.45 4.37 0.39
CA PHE A 402 19.65 3.56 0.12
C PHE A 402 20.85 4.47 -0.19
N ALA A 403 22.05 3.97 0.11
CA ALA A 403 23.31 4.57 -0.29
C ALA A 403 24.35 3.49 -0.63
N MET A 404 25.18 3.73 -1.63
CA MET A 404 26.28 2.83 -2.00
C MET A 404 27.50 3.58 -2.52
N CYS A 405 28.69 3.15 -2.11
CA CYS A 405 29.97 3.73 -2.53
C CYS A 405 31.06 2.64 -2.63
N ARG A 406 32.22 2.98 -3.21
CA ARG A 406 33.43 2.15 -3.03
C ARG A 406 34.06 2.49 -1.68
N LEU A 407 34.70 1.51 -1.04
CA LEU A 407 35.32 1.71 0.27
C LEU A 407 36.40 2.81 0.23
N LYS A 408 37.24 2.84 -0.81
CA LYS A 408 38.21 3.92 -1.03
C LYS A 408 37.57 5.32 -1.10
N ASP A 409 36.39 5.42 -1.71
CA ASP A 409 35.69 6.69 -1.89
C ASP A 409 35.14 7.15 -0.51
N PHE A 410 34.60 6.21 0.29
CA PHE A 410 34.24 6.43 1.70
C PHE A 410 35.44 6.86 2.57
N VAL A 411 36.59 6.16 2.49
CA VAL A 411 37.80 6.53 3.26
C VAL A 411 38.24 7.96 2.94
N SER A 412 38.04 8.40 1.70
CA SER A 412 38.32 9.78 1.28
C SER A 412 37.34 10.78 1.90
N ALA A 413 36.04 10.47 1.95
CA ALA A 413 35.00 11.35 2.52
C ALA A 413 35.03 11.43 4.06
N VAL A 414 35.44 10.36 4.76
CA VAL A 414 35.66 10.36 6.22
C VAL A 414 36.90 11.21 6.62
N GLY A 415 37.72 11.63 5.65
CA GLY A 415 38.90 12.48 5.88
C GLY A 415 40.24 11.74 5.86
N GLY A 416 40.27 10.47 5.44
CA GLY A 416 41.49 9.72 5.15
C GLY A 416 41.70 8.46 6.00
N GLU A 417 42.68 7.67 5.58
CA GLU A 417 43.05 6.37 6.16
C GLU A 417 43.34 6.43 7.67
N SER A 418 43.94 7.52 8.16
CA SER A 418 44.26 7.70 9.58
C SER A 418 43.02 7.73 10.49
N ILE A 419 41.89 8.28 10.01
CA ILE A 419 40.64 8.35 10.77
C ILE A 419 39.94 6.98 10.77
N VAL A 420 39.93 6.31 9.61
CA VAL A 420 39.35 4.96 9.46
C VAL A 420 40.12 3.94 10.31
N LEU A 421 41.45 3.92 10.26
CA LEU A 421 42.28 3.06 11.12
C LEU A 421 42.21 3.44 12.61
N GLY A 422 41.92 4.72 12.92
CA GLY A 422 41.67 5.20 14.28
C GLY A 422 40.34 4.77 14.90
N THR A 423 39.41 4.21 14.11
CA THR A 423 38.11 3.74 14.61
C THR A 423 38.29 2.55 15.56
N SER A 424 37.83 2.66 16.80
CA SER A 424 37.93 1.55 17.77
C SER A 424 37.12 0.33 17.33
N LEU A 425 37.71 -0.86 17.49
CA LEU A 425 37.09 -2.17 17.26
C LEU A 425 36.50 -2.78 18.55
N ASP A 426 36.47 -2.03 19.65
CA ASP A 426 35.94 -2.52 20.93
C ASP A 426 34.45 -2.86 20.82
N PRO A 427 33.97 -3.93 21.48
CA PRO A 427 32.56 -4.30 21.48
C PRO A 427 31.75 -3.28 22.28
N PHE A 428 30.79 -2.63 21.65
CA PHE A 428 29.81 -1.77 22.32
C PHE A 428 28.42 -2.44 22.34
N PRO A 429 27.67 -2.32 23.45
CA PRO A 429 26.26 -2.71 23.47
C PRO A 429 25.41 -1.73 22.66
N LEU A 430 24.23 -2.17 22.24
CA LEU A 430 23.15 -1.22 21.91
C LEU A 430 22.81 -0.35 23.13
N PRO A 431 22.22 0.85 22.94
CA PRO A 431 21.93 1.77 24.03
C PRO A 431 20.93 1.14 25.01
N THR A 432 21.34 0.89 26.26
CA THR A 432 20.40 0.47 27.31
C THR A 432 19.62 1.68 27.82
N SER A 433 18.49 2.02 27.19
CA SER A 433 17.37 2.53 27.99
C SER A 433 16.70 1.33 28.66
N LYS A 434 16.47 1.41 29.97
CA LYS A 434 15.33 0.67 30.53
C LYS A 434 14.08 1.34 29.97
N VAL A 435 13.06 0.55 29.64
CA VAL A 435 11.71 1.08 29.33
C VAL A 435 11.22 1.95 30.51
N ASP A 436 11.63 1.60 31.74
CA ASP A 436 11.35 2.37 32.96
C ASP A 436 12.21 3.64 33.15
N ASP A 437 13.44 3.70 32.63
CA ASP A 437 14.28 4.91 32.71
C ASP A 437 13.79 5.95 31.69
N GLU A 438 13.29 5.49 30.53
CA GLU A 438 12.58 6.36 29.60
C GLU A 438 11.28 6.91 30.20
N LEU A 439 10.65 6.33 31.23
CA LEU A 439 9.57 7.02 31.95
C LEU A 439 10.08 8.27 32.70
N THR A 440 11.30 8.26 33.22
CA THR A 440 11.90 9.44 33.89
C THR A 440 12.49 10.47 32.92
N ASP A 441 13.16 10.05 31.85
CA ASP A 441 13.62 10.97 30.78
C ASP A 441 12.41 11.53 29.99
N ASN A 442 11.33 10.75 29.86
CA ASN A 442 10.07 11.29 29.38
C ASN A 442 9.44 12.23 30.41
N VAL A 443 9.58 12.13 31.74
CA VAL A 443 9.07 13.21 32.62
C VAL A 443 9.80 14.54 32.39
N GLY A 444 11.13 14.52 32.28
CA GLY A 444 11.93 15.73 32.04
C GLY A 444 11.63 16.36 30.67
N ILE A 445 11.72 15.55 29.61
CA ILE A 445 11.45 16.03 28.25
C ILE A 445 9.95 16.29 28.06
N GLU A 446 9.04 15.46 28.56
CA GLU A 446 7.60 15.73 28.51
C GLU A 446 7.28 17.07 29.15
N GLN A 447 7.89 17.50 30.26
CA GLN A 447 7.56 18.80 30.85
C GLN A 447 7.88 19.98 29.91
N GLU A 448 9.03 20.00 29.26
CA GLU A 448 9.38 21.02 28.25
C GLU A 448 8.56 20.86 26.94
N ILE A 449 8.01 19.66 26.74
CA ILE A 449 7.09 19.30 25.67
C ILE A 449 5.66 19.81 25.96
N ARG A 450 5.15 19.62 27.19
CA ARG A 450 3.76 19.29 27.58
C ARG A 450 2.60 20.22 27.21
N SER A 451 2.68 21.08 26.18
CA SER A 451 1.48 21.72 25.63
C SER A 451 1.41 22.15 24.14
N LYS A 452 2.33 21.92 23.17
CA LYS A 452 1.83 21.81 21.72
C LYS A 452 1.73 20.33 21.59
N GLN A 453 0.94 19.70 22.47
CA GLN A 453 -0.40 19.41 22.03
C GLN A 453 -0.32 19.01 20.56
N LEU A 454 0.01 17.74 20.26
CA LEU A 454 -0.48 17.06 19.07
C LEU A 454 -1.06 15.67 19.33
N GLN A 455 -2.10 15.33 18.56
CA GLN A 455 -3.04 14.25 18.80
C GLN A 455 -2.50 13.03 18.09
N ALA A 456 -2.63 11.86 18.69
CA ALA A 456 -2.76 10.68 17.85
C ALA A 456 -4.03 10.89 17.00
N PHE A 457 -3.84 11.13 15.70
CA PHE A 457 -4.75 10.53 14.74
C PHE A 457 -4.72 9.02 15.01
N THR A 458 -5.89 8.41 15.08
CA THR A 458 -5.95 7.01 14.65
C THR A 458 -5.55 7.03 13.19
N GLY A 459 -4.45 6.36 12.83
CA GLY A 459 -4.12 6.15 11.43
C GLY A 459 -5.30 5.49 10.71
N ASP A 460 -5.43 5.76 9.42
CA ASP A 460 -6.47 5.15 8.61
C ASP A 460 -6.39 3.62 8.70
N SER A 461 -7.55 2.96 8.64
CA SER A 461 -7.60 1.51 8.82
C SER A 461 -6.76 0.81 7.77
N VAL A 462 -5.70 0.14 8.22
CA VAL A 462 -4.90 -0.79 7.42
C VAL A 462 -5.85 -1.69 6.65
N CYS A 463 -5.77 -1.67 5.32
CA CYS A 463 -6.38 -2.70 4.50
C CYS A 463 -5.71 -4.01 4.93
N GLU A 464 -6.44 -4.87 5.66
CA GLU A 464 -5.84 -5.98 6.42
C GLU A 464 -4.80 -6.72 5.57
N PHE A 465 -3.58 -6.85 6.10
CA PHE A 465 -2.53 -7.67 5.53
C PHE A 465 -2.85 -9.16 5.77
N ASN A 466 -3.99 -9.57 5.22
CA ASN A 466 -4.50 -10.92 5.22
C ASN A 466 -3.44 -11.80 4.57
N GLU A 467 -3.10 -12.94 5.16
CA GLU A 467 -2.05 -13.83 4.62
C GLU A 467 -2.42 -14.32 3.20
N ILE A 468 -3.72 -14.32 2.88
CA ILE A 468 -4.29 -14.57 1.54
C ILE A 468 -4.03 -13.40 0.56
N ALA A 469 -3.94 -12.16 1.04
CA ALA A 469 -3.65 -10.97 0.24
C ALA A 469 -2.15 -10.76 0.02
N ALA A 470 -1.29 -11.18 0.97
CA ALA A 470 0.16 -11.27 0.75
C ALA A 470 0.52 -12.22 -0.40
N ALA A 471 -0.33 -13.21 -0.67
CA ALA A 471 -0.25 -14.08 -1.85
C ALA A 471 -0.89 -13.46 -3.13
N ARG A 472 -1.29 -12.17 -3.14
CA ARG A 472 -2.07 -11.53 -4.24
C ARG A 472 -1.73 -10.05 -4.59
N GLY A 473 -1.55 -9.12 -3.63
CA GLY A 473 -0.99 -7.74 -3.78
C GLY A 473 -1.89 -6.57 -4.30
N SER A 474 -1.95 -5.40 -3.61
CA SER A 474 -2.64 -4.10 -3.98
C SER A 474 -2.31 -2.90 -3.00
N LEU A 475 -2.78 -1.63 -3.21
CA LEU A 475 -2.17 -0.33 -2.72
C LEU A 475 -3.10 0.75 -2.00
N GLY A 476 -2.57 1.79 -1.28
CA GLY A 476 -3.29 2.93 -0.59
C GLY A 476 -2.46 4.17 -0.08
N LEU A 477 -3.06 5.32 0.40
CA LEU A 477 -2.39 6.66 0.72
C LEU A 477 -2.96 7.55 1.95
N PRO A 478 -3.10 8.93 2.04
CA PRO A 478 -2.62 9.80 3.21
C PRO A 478 -3.53 10.97 3.83
N THR A 479 -3.03 11.78 4.82
CA THR A 479 -3.82 12.74 5.72
C THR A 479 -3.08 14.05 6.28
N PRO A 480 -3.67 14.95 7.14
CA PRO A 480 -3.08 16.22 7.64
C PRO A 480 -1.89 16.15 8.64
N LYS A 481 -1.19 17.28 8.84
CA LYS A 481 0.12 17.32 9.53
C LYS A 481 0.07 17.18 11.06
N ILE A 482 0.51 16.00 11.52
CA ILE A 482 0.76 15.65 12.92
C ILE A 482 2.17 16.08 13.33
N VAL A 483 2.32 16.59 14.55
CA VAL A 483 3.58 16.76 15.29
C VAL A 483 3.39 16.09 16.71
N PRO A 484 4.16 16.23 17.82
CA PRO A 484 3.98 15.45 19.09
C PRO A 484 3.28 16.32 20.17
N TYR A 485 3.15 15.94 21.45
CA TYR A 485 2.62 16.85 22.52
C TYR A 485 3.55 18.05 22.87
N SER A 486 4.57 18.37 22.04
CA SER A 486 5.82 19.06 22.44
C SER A 486 5.93 20.57 22.33
N ASN A 487 5.34 21.18 21.34
CA ASN A 487 5.91 22.44 20.84
C ASN A 487 5.32 23.73 21.51
N LEU A 488 4.35 23.66 22.46
CA LEU A 488 3.60 24.71 23.26
C LEU A 488 3.74 24.43 24.76
N ILE A 489 4.48 23.38 25.15
CA ILE A 489 5.62 23.50 26.06
C ILE A 489 6.39 24.78 25.71
N LEU A 490 7.29 24.57 24.75
CA LEU A 490 8.12 25.58 24.07
C LEU A 490 7.35 26.87 23.71
N SER A 491 6.17 26.83 23.09
CA SER A 491 5.41 28.03 22.67
C SER A 491 4.36 28.62 23.64
N LEU A 492 3.99 28.00 24.77
CA LEU A 492 3.47 28.80 25.91
C LEU A 492 4.64 29.47 26.62
N GLN A 493 5.73 28.74 26.85
CA GLN A 493 6.95 29.26 27.47
C GLN A 493 7.49 30.47 26.71
N ASN A 494 7.63 30.35 25.38
CA ASN A 494 8.09 31.40 24.46
C ASN A 494 6.96 32.39 24.06
N GLY A 495 5.73 32.21 24.55
CA GLY A 495 4.62 33.14 24.33
C GLY A 495 4.13 33.28 22.88
N SER A 496 4.57 32.45 21.92
CA SER A 496 4.18 32.57 20.50
C SER A 496 2.75 32.09 20.19
N VAL A 497 2.06 31.53 21.18
CA VAL A 497 0.72 30.95 21.07
C VAL A 497 -0.36 31.93 21.43
N THR A 498 -1.30 32.11 20.50
CA THR A 498 -2.35 33.14 20.59
C THR A 498 -3.66 32.63 21.15
N LYS A 499 -3.96 31.33 21.02
CA LYS A 499 -5.25 30.75 21.42
C LYS A 499 -5.18 29.25 21.61
N VAL A 500 -5.87 28.72 22.63
CA VAL A 500 -5.91 27.29 22.95
C VAL A 500 -7.32 26.86 23.39
N LEU A 501 -7.80 25.72 22.87
CA LEU A 501 -9.17 25.20 23.08
C LEU A 501 -9.15 23.78 23.64
N LEU A 502 -9.37 23.62 24.95
CA LEU A 502 -9.42 22.33 25.65
C LEU A 502 -10.81 21.67 25.48
N GLU A 503 -10.86 20.49 24.85
CA GLU A 503 -12.07 19.67 24.71
C GLU A 503 -12.23 18.76 25.93
N GLU A 504 -13.41 18.77 26.57
CA GLU A 504 -13.69 17.91 27.73
C GLU A 504 -14.26 16.54 27.32
N GLY A 505 -13.85 15.49 28.04
CA GLY A 505 -14.27 14.10 27.80
C GLY A 505 -13.48 13.38 26.70
N SER A 506 -12.55 14.08 26.04
CA SER A 506 -11.58 13.51 25.11
C SER A 506 -10.17 13.93 25.53
N ARG A 507 -9.14 13.25 25.03
CA ARG A 507 -7.76 13.74 25.19
C ARG A 507 -7.47 14.92 24.24
N ARG A 508 -8.44 15.73 23.76
CA ARG A 508 -8.25 16.63 22.60
C ARG A 508 -8.11 18.11 22.95
N ILE A 509 -7.16 18.82 22.34
CA ILE A 509 -7.01 20.29 22.33
C ILE A 509 -6.73 20.74 20.87
N PHE A 510 -6.77 22.05 20.59
CA PHE A 510 -6.37 22.73 19.34
C PHE A 510 -5.74 24.11 19.64
N TYR A 511 -4.78 24.59 18.83
CA TYR A 511 -4.11 25.89 19.01
C TYR A 511 -3.59 26.47 17.67
N ASN A 512 -3.20 27.75 17.68
CA ASN A 512 -2.46 28.43 16.61
C ASN A 512 -1.36 29.37 17.17
N GLU A 513 -0.46 29.85 16.31
CA GLU A 513 0.70 30.70 16.63
C GLU A 513 0.73 32.01 15.83
N ASN A 514 1.42 33.03 16.35
CA ASN A 514 1.76 34.25 15.62
C ASN A 514 3.19 34.18 15.05
N LEU A 515 3.34 34.48 13.76
CA LEU A 515 4.61 34.37 13.03
C LEU A 515 5.28 35.73 12.76
N GLN A 516 5.81 36.42 13.79
CA GLN A 516 6.65 37.62 13.59
C GLN A 516 7.52 38.09 14.78
N SER A 517 8.65 37.43 15.02
CA SER A 517 9.89 37.97 15.63
C SER A 517 10.99 36.89 15.50
N VAL A 518 12.10 37.15 14.81
CA VAL A 518 13.40 37.68 15.34
C VAL A 518 14.04 36.67 16.31
N VAL A 519 15.23 36.09 16.03
CA VAL A 519 16.58 36.73 15.97
C VAL A 519 16.97 37.33 17.34
N SER A 520 18.22 37.73 17.54
CA SER A 520 18.80 38.24 18.80
C SER A 520 18.78 37.30 20.01
N THR A 521 19.97 36.76 20.27
CA THR A 521 20.52 36.30 21.54
C THR A 521 20.34 37.25 22.75
N GLN A 522 20.45 36.66 23.95
CA GLN A 522 20.96 37.21 25.22
C GLN A 522 20.06 38.04 26.17
N THR A 523 20.38 37.90 27.47
CA THR A 523 20.06 38.75 28.65
C THR A 523 18.58 38.90 29.09
N SER A 524 18.23 39.05 30.39
CA SER A 524 18.91 38.71 31.66
C SER A 524 17.99 39.00 32.89
N ASN A 525 18.18 38.23 33.97
CA ASN A 525 18.00 38.58 35.39
C ASN A 525 16.61 38.88 36.03
N GLU A 526 16.52 38.36 37.27
CA GLU A 526 16.01 38.97 38.52
C GLU A 526 14.50 39.04 38.92
N GLU A 527 14.28 38.37 40.07
CA GLU A 527 13.47 38.78 41.24
C GLU A 527 11.93 38.63 41.30
N SER A 528 11.48 38.70 42.55
CA SER A 528 10.14 38.46 43.15
C SER A 528 9.96 39.53 44.27
N PRO A 529 8.90 39.60 45.12
CA PRO A 529 7.83 38.64 45.41
C PRO A 529 6.43 39.28 45.73
N GLU A 530 5.58 38.51 46.44
CA GLU A 530 4.62 38.93 47.49
C GLU A 530 3.15 39.41 47.20
N ARG A 531 2.22 38.54 47.63
CA ARG A 531 1.15 38.74 48.66
C ARG A 531 -0.15 39.55 48.44
N ASN A 532 -1.24 38.86 48.85
CA ASN A 532 -2.26 39.26 49.86
C ASN A 532 -3.69 39.78 49.50
N VAL A 533 -4.68 39.05 50.06
CA VAL A 533 -5.84 39.52 50.89
C VAL A 533 -7.10 40.14 50.22
N ALA A 534 -8.08 39.23 49.98
CA ALA A 534 -9.43 39.16 50.60
C ALA A 534 -10.60 40.14 50.31
N THR A 535 -11.77 39.71 50.83
CA THR A 535 -13.03 40.43 51.17
C THR A 535 -14.01 40.94 50.08
N GLU A 536 -15.05 40.12 49.83
CA GLU A 536 -16.46 40.34 50.23
C GLU A 536 -17.37 41.51 49.74
N ASN A 537 -18.59 41.10 49.31
CA ASN A 537 -19.93 41.71 49.50
C ASN A 537 -20.43 42.93 48.67
N GLY A 538 -21.76 42.95 48.43
CA GLY A 538 -22.57 44.06 47.87
C GLY A 538 -23.02 43.80 46.42
N ALA A 539 -24.30 43.70 46.01
CA ALA A 539 -25.58 44.35 46.38
C ALA A 539 -25.71 45.81 45.84
N ASP A 540 -26.82 46.25 45.20
CA ASP A 540 -28.08 45.54 44.87
C ASP A 540 -28.91 46.25 43.76
N GLU A 541 -29.82 45.48 43.13
CA GLU A 541 -31.12 45.86 42.48
C GLU A 541 -31.14 46.99 41.40
N VAL A 542 -32.22 47.34 40.66
CA VAL A 542 -33.69 47.06 40.62
C VAL A 542 -34.07 46.82 39.14
N ALA A 543 -34.61 45.70 38.64
CA ALA A 543 -35.84 44.93 38.92
C ALA A 543 -37.09 45.34 38.08
N ALA A 544 -37.68 44.34 37.38
CA ALA A 544 -39.05 44.24 36.82
C ALA A 544 -39.08 42.97 35.93
N ASP A 545 -39.55 41.79 36.34
CA ASP A 545 -40.86 41.35 36.88
C ASP A 545 -41.86 40.89 35.78
N ASP A 546 -41.97 39.57 35.61
CA ASP A 546 -43.14 38.74 35.97
C ASP A 546 -42.78 37.25 35.73
N GLY A 547 -43.45 36.29 36.38
CA GLY A 547 -43.20 34.88 36.11
C GLY A 547 -44.09 33.88 36.84
N SER A 548 -44.50 32.82 36.13
CA SER A 548 -45.11 31.63 36.71
C SER A 548 -44.49 30.33 36.16
N LYS A 549 -43.99 29.54 37.11
CA LYS A 549 -43.18 28.33 36.96
C LYS A 549 -43.84 27.22 36.11
N SER A 550 -43.03 26.57 35.25
CA SER A 550 -42.66 25.14 35.33
C SER A 550 -42.70 24.35 34.00
N ILE A 551 -42.04 23.18 34.01
CA ILE A 551 -42.09 22.07 33.04
C ILE A 551 -41.46 22.32 31.64
N THR A 552 -40.14 22.09 31.60
CA THR A 552 -39.35 21.45 30.51
C THR A 552 -39.48 21.89 29.04
N ALA A 553 -38.45 22.63 28.60
CA ALA A 553 -37.50 22.26 27.54
C ALA A 553 -37.92 22.14 26.04
N LEU A 554 -36.87 22.23 25.19
CA LEU A 554 -36.70 21.77 23.79
C LEU A 554 -36.83 22.77 22.63
N ASN A 555 -35.81 22.70 21.75
CA ASN A 555 -35.84 22.87 20.30
C ASN A 555 -36.10 24.24 19.63
N VAL A 556 -35.09 25.12 19.67
CA VAL A 556 -34.75 25.99 18.51
C VAL A 556 -33.24 25.93 18.20
N SER A 557 -32.77 24.79 17.70
CA SER A 557 -31.45 24.64 17.05
C SER A 557 -31.54 23.99 15.66
N VAL A 558 -32.76 23.84 15.14
CA VAL A 558 -33.04 23.48 13.74
C VAL A 558 -32.90 24.76 12.89
N LEU A 559 -32.24 24.63 11.73
CA LEU A 559 -32.12 25.67 10.70
C LEU A 559 -31.52 27.03 11.15
N LYS A 560 -30.21 27.06 11.40
CA LYS A 560 -29.33 28.08 10.77
C LYS A 560 -27.83 27.74 10.64
N LYS A 561 -27.50 26.46 10.44
CA LYS A 561 -26.24 26.09 9.77
C LYS A 561 -26.34 26.31 8.25
N PHE A 562 -26.66 27.54 7.83
CA PHE A 562 -26.66 28.00 6.44
C PHE A 562 -26.41 29.51 6.35
N THR A 563 -25.62 29.93 5.37
CA THR A 563 -25.18 31.31 5.06
C THR A 563 -24.26 31.92 6.15
N ARG A 564 -22.93 31.89 6.00
CA ARG A 564 -22.22 32.68 4.98
C ARG A 564 -20.87 32.08 4.55
N THR A 565 -20.51 32.39 3.31
CA THR A 565 -19.21 32.16 2.68
C THR A 565 -18.13 33.11 3.20
N ARG A 566 -17.01 32.53 3.66
CA ARG A 566 -15.62 32.90 3.29
C ARG A 566 -14.88 31.56 3.07
N ALA A 567 -14.04 31.34 2.07
CA ALA A 567 -13.09 32.21 1.36
C ALA A 567 -11.84 32.59 2.18
N SER A 568 -11.24 31.60 2.86
CA SER A 568 -9.83 31.57 3.30
C SER A 568 -9.46 30.21 3.89
N ASN A 569 -8.27 29.68 3.57
CA ASN A 569 -7.55 28.66 4.36
C ASN A 569 -6.95 29.32 5.64
N PRO A 570 -6.36 28.58 6.62
CA PRO A 570 -6.41 27.12 6.83
C PRO A 570 -7.63 26.56 7.61
N GLU A 571 -7.85 26.74 8.92
CA GLU A 571 -7.21 27.65 9.88
C GLU A 571 -6.35 26.97 10.98
N TRP A 572 -6.62 25.73 11.43
CA TRP A 572 -5.77 25.03 12.42
C TRP A 572 -4.52 24.48 11.74
N GLN A 573 -3.34 24.97 12.11
CA GLN A 573 -2.08 24.47 11.57
C GLN A 573 -1.70 23.09 12.14
N TYR A 574 -2.26 22.73 13.31
CA TYR A 574 -1.86 21.60 14.15
C TYR A 574 -3.05 21.10 15.04
N TYR A 575 -3.02 19.87 15.58
CA TYR A 575 -4.19 19.08 16.04
C TYR A 575 -3.81 18.12 17.20
N THR A 576 -4.54 18.00 18.35
CA THR A 576 -3.86 17.78 19.68
C THR A 576 -4.20 16.78 20.84
N ARG A 577 -3.27 15.91 21.33
CA ARG A 577 -3.51 14.92 22.43
C ARG A 577 -2.87 15.31 23.74
N LYS A 578 -3.71 15.74 24.68
CA LYS A 578 -3.49 15.65 26.12
C LYS A 578 -2.75 14.36 26.49
N ILE A 579 -1.66 14.50 27.24
CA ILE A 579 -1.12 13.39 28.04
C ILE A 579 -1.91 13.35 29.35
N ASP A 580 -2.27 12.16 29.82
CA ASP A 580 -3.06 12.04 31.05
C ASP A 580 -2.21 12.42 32.28
N HIS A 581 -2.90 12.81 33.35
CA HIS A 581 -2.32 13.38 34.59
C HIS A 581 -1.60 14.74 34.45
N ASP A 582 -1.64 15.39 33.28
CA ASP A 582 -0.98 16.69 33.02
C ASP A 582 -1.79 17.94 33.41
N GLU A 583 -3.09 17.81 33.66
CA GLU A 583 -4.04 18.93 33.72
C GLU A 583 -3.63 20.08 34.63
N LYS A 584 -3.06 19.78 35.81
CA LYS A 584 -2.66 20.81 36.78
C LYS A 584 -1.47 21.64 36.29
N PHE A 585 -0.53 21.05 35.55
CA PHE A 585 0.68 21.68 35.03
C PHE A 585 0.39 22.54 33.80
N LEU A 586 -0.38 21.99 32.85
CA LEU A 586 -0.92 22.73 31.70
C LEU A 586 -1.69 24.00 32.17
N LEU A 587 -2.63 23.82 33.09
CA LEU A 587 -3.49 24.92 33.57
C LEU A 587 -2.75 25.91 34.48
N SER A 588 -1.67 25.52 35.15
CA SER A 588 -0.81 26.47 35.85
C SER A 588 0.02 27.29 34.88
N LEU A 589 0.69 26.67 33.90
CA LEU A 589 1.55 27.40 32.97
C LEU A 589 0.76 28.35 32.05
N MET A 590 -0.41 27.93 31.55
CA MET A 590 -1.30 28.82 30.79
C MET A 590 -1.70 30.08 31.58
N ARG A 591 -1.91 29.93 32.89
CA ARG A 591 -2.27 31.01 33.82
C ARG A 591 -1.08 31.90 34.16
N GLU A 592 0.09 31.29 34.38
CA GLU A 592 1.38 31.96 34.63
C GLU A 592 1.81 32.83 33.43
N LYS A 593 1.58 32.34 32.20
CA LYS A 593 1.86 33.08 30.95
C LYS A 593 0.72 34.03 30.52
N GLY A 594 -0.35 34.14 31.31
CA GLY A 594 -1.49 35.04 31.04
C GLY A 594 -2.30 34.72 29.78
N ILE A 595 -2.17 33.51 29.22
CA ILE A 595 -2.76 33.13 27.94
C ILE A 595 -4.24 32.77 28.13
N SER A 596 -5.10 33.30 27.26
CA SER A 596 -6.55 33.11 27.30
C SER A 596 -6.95 31.69 26.88
N TYR A 597 -6.78 30.75 27.80
CA TYR A 597 -7.25 29.38 27.65
C TYR A 597 -8.75 29.28 27.92
N SER A 598 -9.42 28.38 27.20
CA SER A 598 -10.77 27.96 27.53
C SER A 598 -10.81 26.44 27.62
N SER A 599 -11.28 25.91 28.76
CA SER A 599 -12.02 24.66 28.67
C SER A 599 -13.35 24.98 28.00
N ALA A 600 -13.78 24.12 27.08
CA ALA A 600 -15.16 24.08 26.67
C ALA A 600 -15.87 23.11 27.63
N PRO A 601 -16.50 23.59 28.72
CA PRO A 601 -17.21 22.71 29.61
C PRO A 601 -18.26 21.92 28.84
N GLN A 602 -18.53 20.68 29.27
CA GLN A 602 -19.91 20.19 29.21
C GLN A 602 -20.75 21.01 30.20
N SER A 603 -20.97 22.29 29.86
CA SER A 603 -21.73 23.31 30.60
C SER A 603 -23.11 22.76 30.96
N MET A 604 -23.91 23.39 31.83
CA MET A 604 -25.26 22.84 32.03
C MET A 604 -26.06 22.79 30.71
N LEU A 605 -25.82 23.73 29.79
CA LEU A 605 -26.32 23.70 28.41
C LEU A 605 -25.66 22.62 27.54
N ALA A 606 -24.45 22.13 27.86
CA ALA A 606 -23.70 21.12 27.11
C ALA A 606 -23.58 19.70 27.74
N LEU A 607 -23.95 19.53 29.01
CA LEU A 607 -24.46 18.31 29.60
C LEU A 607 -25.94 18.15 29.23
N MET A 608 -26.71 19.25 29.14
CA MET A 608 -27.95 19.24 28.38
C MET A 608 -27.72 19.10 26.88
N ARG A 609 -26.58 19.50 26.28
CA ARG A 609 -26.18 19.15 24.89
C ARG A 609 -25.40 17.84 24.82
N SER A 610 -25.27 17.05 25.88
CA SER A 610 -24.73 15.67 25.80
C SER A 610 -25.75 14.64 26.23
N THR A 611 -26.74 15.02 27.05
CA THR A 611 -28.04 14.34 27.12
C THR A 611 -28.92 14.72 25.93
N LEU A 612 -28.87 15.93 25.38
CA LEU A 612 -29.45 16.26 24.07
C LEU A 612 -28.50 15.92 22.91
N ILE A 613 -27.18 15.70 23.06
CA ILE A 613 -26.46 14.96 22.00
C ILE A 613 -26.65 13.46 22.15
N THR A 614 -26.95 12.85 23.30
CA THR A 614 -27.30 11.40 23.31
C THR A 614 -28.76 11.17 22.94
N ILE A 615 -29.71 11.99 23.40
CA ILE A 615 -31.09 11.98 22.88
C ILE A 615 -31.08 12.42 21.43
N LEU A 616 -30.59 13.61 21.06
CA LEU A 616 -30.48 14.05 19.67
C LEU A 616 -29.20 13.51 18.95
N SER A 617 -28.65 12.35 19.32
CA SER A 617 -27.77 11.52 18.44
C SER A 617 -27.94 10.02 18.62
N LEU A 618 -28.85 9.60 19.48
CA LEU A 618 -29.78 8.53 19.13
C LEU A 618 -30.73 9.08 18.06
N TRP A 619 -31.33 10.26 18.25
CA TRP A 619 -32.37 10.89 17.43
C TRP A 619 -31.90 11.98 16.41
N ILE A 620 -30.60 12.35 16.23
CA ILE A 620 -30.11 12.94 14.95
C ILE A 620 -29.79 11.87 13.89
N PRO A 621 -29.37 10.65 14.23
CA PRO A 621 -29.76 9.50 13.44
C PRO A 621 -31.29 9.39 13.52
N LEU A 622 -31.91 8.87 14.58
CA LEU A 622 -33.31 8.42 14.57
C LEU A 622 -34.35 9.41 14.01
N ILE A 623 -34.25 10.74 14.12
CA ILE A 623 -35.18 11.65 13.43
C ILE A 623 -34.77 11.86 11.97
N PRO A 624 -33.59 12.36 11.59
CA PRO A 624 -33.08 12.27 10.22
C PRO A 624 -32.95 10.86 9.61
N LEU A 625 -33.16 9.77 10.35
CA LEU A 625 -33.14 8.37 9.92
C LEU A 625 -34.56 7.80 9.89
N MET A 626 -35.47 8.21 10.77
CA MET A 626 -36.92 8.06 10.57
C MET A 626 -37.45 9.02 9.51
N TRP A 627 -36.74 10.11 9.23
CA TRP A 627 -36.99 11.07 8.15
C TRP A 627 -36.15 10.75 6.93
N LEU A 628 -35.01 10.05 7.01
CA LEU A 628 -34.45 9.38 5.83
C LEU A 628 -35.22 8.09 5.54
N LEU A 629 -35.83 7.39 6.49
CA LEU A 629 -36.80 6.31 6.21
C LEU A 629 -38.08 6.91 5.65
N TYR A 630 -38.70 7.89 6.32
CA TYR A 630 -39.90 8.56 5.83
C TYR A 630 -39.63 9.34 4.54
N ARG A 631 -38.40 9.78 4.24
CA ARG A 631 -37.97 10.34 2.94
C ARG A 631 -37.23 9.32 2.06
N GLN A 632 -37.23 8.03 2.39
CA GLN A 632 -37.02 6.93 1.45
C GLN A 632 -38.40 6.45 1.00
N LEU A 633 -39.29 6.19 1.95
CA LEU A 633 -40.72 5.94 1.75
C LEU A 633 -41.44 7.10 1.04
N SER A 634 -41.05 8.37 1.31
CA SER A 634 -41.63 9.56 0.68
C SER A 634 -40.72 10.27 -0.33
N ALA A 635 -39.45 9.89 -0.55
CA ALA A 635 -38.73 10.23 -1.80
C ALA A 635 -38.63 9.05 -2.79
N ALA A 636 -39.28 7.94 -2.48
CA ALA A 636 -39.99 7.16 -3.49
C ALA A 636 -41.20 7.93 -4.09
N ASN A 637 -41.62 9.03 -3.44
CA ASN A 637 -42.80 9.86 -3.74
C ASN A 637 -42.52 11.39 -3.76
N SER A 638 -41.27 11.86 -3.82
CA SER A 638 -40.91 13.30 -3.83
C SER A 638 -40.21 13.63 -5.14
N PRO A 639 -40.74 14.53 -5.98
CA PRO A 639 -40.39 14.57 -7.39
C PRO A 639 -38.98 15.10 -7.65
N ALA A 640 -38.18 14.26 -8.32
CA ALA A 640 -37.01 14.57 -9.14
C ALA A 640 -36.34 15.94 -8.90
N ARG A 641 -35.22 15.92 -8.19
CA ARG A 641 -34.20 17.00 -8.22
C ARG A 641 -33.87 17.27 -9.69
N LYS A 642 -34.35 18.40 -10.24
CA LYS A 642 -34.42 18.68 -11.68
C LYS A 642 -33.12 18.34 -12.41
N ARG A 643 -33.08 17.17 -13.07
CA ARG A 643 -32.05 16.80 -14.03
C ARG A 643 -32.19 17.77 -15.21
N GLN A 644 -31.29 18.73 -15.32
CA GLN A 644 -31.20 19.60 -16.49
C GLN A 644 -30.53 18.80 -17.63
N PRO A 645 -31.01 18.88 -18.88
CA PRO A 645 -30.35 18.23 -20.00
C PRO A 645 -28.98 18.87 -20.24
N ASN A 646 -27.97 18.04 -20.55
CA ASN A 646 -26.64 18.55 -20.88
C ASN A 646 -26.64 19.00 -22.35
N ASN A 647 -26.58 20.32 -22.57
CA ASN A 647 -26.76 20.92 -23.89
C ASN A 647 -25.45 21.15 -24.67
N GLN A 648 -24.39 20.39 -24.36
CA GLN A 648 -23.17 20.33 -25.18
C GLN A 648 -23.48 19.65 -26.53
N MET A 649 -23.62 20.47 -27.57
CA MET A 649 -23.80 20.02 -28.95
C MET A 649 -22.58 19.21 -29.40
N VAL A 650 -22.82 17.96 -29.75
CA VAL A 650 -21.91 17.02 -30.41
C VAL A 650 -22.74 16.43 -31.55
N GLY A 651 -22.25 16.49 -32.79
CA GLY A 651 -22.97 16.03 -33.98
C GLY A 651 -22.49 14.65 -34.47
N PHE A 652 -23.12 14.09 -35.50
CA PHE A 652 -22.58 12.89 -36.14
C PHE A 652 -21.24 13.11 -36.85
N ASP A 653 -20.83 14.36 -37.11
CA ASP A 653 -19.50 14.73 -37.66
C ASP A 653 -18.35 14.65 -36.62
N ASP A 654 -18.68 14.56 -35.33
CA ASP A 654 -17.71 14.39 -34.23
C ASP A 654 -17.46 12.93 -33.87
N VAL A 655 -18.23 12.00 -34.44
CA VAL A 655 -18.15 10.55 -34.21
C VAL A 655 -17.68 9.90 -35.50
N GLU A 656 -16.60 9.13 -35.48
CA GLU A 656 -16.11 8.51 -36.72
C GLU A 656 -15.76 7.03 -36.61
N GLY A 657 -15.68 6.36 -37.76
CA GLY A 657 -15.35 4.94 -37.89
C GLY A 657 -16.43 3.96 -37.40
N VAL A 658 -17.65 4.44 -37.15
CA VAL A 658 -18.80 3.64 -36.71
C VAL A 658 -20.01 3.81 -37.65
N ASP A 659 -19.76 3.97 -38.96
CA ASP A 659 -20.76 4.38 -39.96
C ASP A 659 -21.99 3.46 -40.02
N GLY A 660 -21.83 2.14 -39.88
CA GLY A 660 -22.96 1.21 -39.79
C GLY A 660 -23.87 1.47 -38.58
N ALA A 661 -23.29 1.86 -37.45
CA ALA A 661 -24.04 2.25 -36.26
C ALA A 661 -24.67 3.65 -36.40
N LYS A 662 -24.04 4.59 -37.14
CA LYS A 662 -24.68 5.87 -37.52
C LYS A 662 -25.97 5.63 -38.30
N VAL A 663 -25.92 4.78 -39.33
CA VAL A 663 -27.10 4.48 -40.19
C VAL A 663 -28.26 3.89 -39.37
N GLU A 664 -27.99 2.88 -38.55
CA GLU A 664 -28.99 2.25 -37.67
C GLU A 664 -29.64 3.24 -36.67
N LEU A 665 -28.92 4.29 -36.27
CA LEU A 665 -29.40 5.31 -35.33
C LEU A 665 -30.03 6.53 -36.04
N MET A 666 -29.71 6.77 -37.31
CA MET A 666 -30.26 7.88 -38.11
C MET A 666 -31.76 7.74 -38.36
N GLU A 667 -32.29 6.51 -38.39
CA GLU A 667 -33.73 6.26 -38.36
C GLU A 667 -34.40 6.85 -37.11
N ILE A 668 -33.72 6.79 -35.97
CA ILE A 668 -34.24 7.26 -34.67
C ILE A 668 -34.21 8.77 -34.60
N VAL A 669 -33.13 9.39 -35.10
CA VAL A 669 -33.05 10.85 -35.35
C VAL A 669 -34.25 11.29 -36.21
N SER A 670 -34.45 10.63 -37.35
CA SER A 670 -35.53 10.93 -38.30
C SER A 670 -36.93 10.79 -37.69
N CYS A 671 -37.15 9.79 -36.84
CA CYS A 671 -38.42 9.60 -36.15
C CYS A 671 -38.66 10.62 -35.02
N LEU A 672 -37.61 11.04 -34.30
CA LEU A 672 -37.70 12.06 -33.26
C LEU A 672 -37.90 13.47 -33.83
N GLN A 673 -37.27 13.78 -34.97
CA GLN A 673 -37.52 14.99 -35.77
C GLN A 673 -38.91 15.00 -36.44
N GLY A 674 -39.68 13.89 -36.39
CA GLY A 674 -41.06 13.85 -36.86
C GLY A 674 -41.22 13.68 -38.38
N ALA A 675 -40.34 12.93 -39.04
CA ALA A 675 -40.43 12.69 -40.48
C ALA A 675 -41.79 12.05 -40.88
N VAL A 676 -42.60 12.81 -41.63
CA VAL A 676 -44.02 12.60 -41.95
C VAL A 676 -44.36 11.21 -42.54
N ASN A 677 -43.39 10.50 -43.10
CA ASN A 677 -43.60 9.19 -43.71
C ASN A 677 -43.85 8.08 -42.68
N TYR A 678 -43.24 8.14 -41.49
CA TYR A 678 -43.35 7.05 -40.50
C TYR A 678 -44.75 6.96 -39.87
N GLU A 679 -45.31 8.10 -39.47
CA GLU A 679 -46.65 8.16 -38.87
C GLU A 679 -47.74 7.74 -39.88
N LYS A 680 -47.60 8.14 -41.15
CA LYS A 680 -48.50 7.71 -42.25
C LYS A 680 -48.47 6.21 -42.54
N LEU A 681 -47.33 5.55 -42.31
CA LEU A 681 -47.16 4.11 -42.50
C LEU A 681 -47.51 3.29 -41.24
N GLY A 682 -47.94 3.94 -40.14
CA GLY A 682 -48.23 3.27 -38.87
C GLY A 682 -46.98 2.71 -38.17
N ALA A 683 -45.79 3.17 -38.55
CA ALA A 683 -44.53 2.69 -37.99
C ALA A 683 -44.37 3.18 -36.54
N LYS A 684 -44.14 2.25 -35.61
CA LYS A 684 -43.97 2.56 -34.19
C LYS A 684 -42.51 2.85 -33.86
N LEU A 685 -42.25 3.98 -33.21
CA LEU A 685 -40.94 4.39 -32.72
C LEU A 685 -40.31 3.28 -31.84
N PRO A 686 -39.06 2.82 -32.12
CA PRO A 686 -38.39 1.85 -31.27
C PRO A 686 -38.14 2.43 -29.86
N ARG A 687 -38.72 1.81 -28.83
CA ARG A 687 -38.64 2.29 -27.43
C ARG A 687 -37.25 2.17 -26.82
N GLY A 688 -36.53 1.08 -27.13
CA GLY A 688 -35.24 0.74 -26.52
C GLY A 688 -34.19 0.29 -27.55
N VAL A 689 -33.01 0.88 -27.44
CA VAL A 689 -31.80 0.55 -28.23
C VAL A 689 -30.68 0.12 -27.29
N LEU A 690 -30.02 -0.99 -27.57
CA LEU A 690 -28.82 -1.42 -26.86
C LEU A 690 -27.59 -1.27 -27.76
N LEU A 691 -26.68 -0.37 -27.39
CA LEU A 691 -25.34 -0.25 -27.96
C LEU A 691 -24.44 -1.30 -27.34
N VAL A 692 -23.95 -2.22 -28.17
CA VAL A 692 -23.13 -3.36 -27.76
C VAL A 692 -21.76 -3.26 -28.42
N GLY A 693 -20.68 -3.50 -27.69
CA GLY A 693 -19.33 -3.57 -28.26
C GLY A 693 -18.24 -3.44 -27.21
N PRO A 694 -16.96 -3.61 -27.57
CA PRO A 694 -15.84 -3.48 -26.63
C PRO A 694 -15.76 -2.06 -26.01
N PRO A 695 -15.09 -1.89 -24.87
CA PRO A 695 -14.82 -0.56 -24.30
C PRO A 695 -14.01 0.29 -25.29
N GLY A 696 -14.07 1.62 -25.14
CA GLY A 696 -13.28 2.55 -25.98
C GLY A 696 -13.79 2.78 -27.42
N THR A 697 -14.83 2.08 -27.88
CA THR A 697 -15.46 2.28 -29.21
C THR A 697 -16.41 3.50 -29.30
N GLY A 698 -16.42 4.37 -28.29
CA GLY A 698 -17.18 5.63 -28.35
C GLY A 698 -18.69 5.53 -28.15
N LYS A 699 -19.24 4.40 -27.67
CA LYS A 699 -20.69 4.18 -27.42
C LYS A 699 -21.41 5.39 -26.78
N THR A 700 -20.84 5.92 -25.70
CA THR A 700 -21.36 7.08 -24.94
C THR A 700 -21.37 8.37 -25.76
N LEU A 701 -20.36 8.56 -26.62
CA LEU A 701 -20.20 9.72 -27.49
C LEU A 701 -21.14 9.63 -28.71
N LEU A 702 -21.31 8.43 -29.28
CA LEU A 702 -22.31 8.14 -30.31
C LEU A 702 -23.73 8.42 -29.80
N ALA A 703 -24.09 7.96 -28.59
CA ALA A 703 -25.42 8.21 -28.02
C ALA A 703 -25.69 9.71 -27.77
N ARG A 704 -24.67 10.49 -27.39
CA ARG A 704 -24.76 11.95 -27.31
C ARG A 704 -25.02 12.57 -28.68
N ALA A 705 -24.31 12.11 -29.71
CA ALA A 705 -24.44 12.62 -31.06
C ALA A 705 -25.83 12.39 -31.66
N VAL A 706 -26.47 11.24 -31.40
CA VAL A 706 -27.88 11.00 -31.78
C VAL A 706 -28.81 12.09 -31.24
N ALA A 707 -28.59 12.54 -30.00
CA ALA A 707 -29.42 13.57 -29.38
C ALA A 707 -29.10 14.99 -29.87
N GLY A 708 -27.83 15.28 -30.17
CA GLY A 708 -27.42 16.52 -30.84
C GLY A 708 -28.02 16.65 -32.24
N GLU A 709 -27.89 15.61 -33.05
CA GLU A 709 -28.44 15.52 -34.42
C GLU A 709 -29.97 15.61 -34.43
N ALA A 710 -30.64 14.97 -33.47
CA ALA A 710 -32.09 15.06 -33.31
C ALA A 710 -32.57 16.39 -32.70
N GLY A 711 -31.67 17.20 -32.13
CA GLY A 711 -32.00 18.46 -31.46
C GLY A 711 -32.78 18.30 -30.14
N VAL A 712 -32.69 17.14 -29.48
CA VAL A 712 -33.54 16.76 -28.33
C VAL A 712 -32.80 16.78 -26.98
N PRO A 713 -33.50 17.01 -25.85
CA PRO A 713 -32.94 16.87 -24.51
C PRO A 713 -32.31 15.48 -24.26
N PHE A 714 -31.04 15.49 -23.86
CA PHE A 714 -30.26 14.30 -23.52
C PHE A 714 -30.12 14.13 -22.00
N PHE A 715 -30.57 12.98 -21.49
CA PHE A 715 -30.49 12.61 -20.07
C PHE A 715 -29.55 11.41 -19.88
N THR A 716 -28.30 11.67 -19.46
CA THR A 716 -27.30 10.63 -19.19
C THR A 716 -27.30 10.16 -17.74
N VAL A 717 -27.00 8.88 -17.52
CA VAL A 717 -26.84 8.23 -16.21
C VAL A 717 -25.95 6.98 -16.36
N SER A 718 -25.07 6.65 -15.41
CA SER A 718 -24.48 5.30 -15.35
C SER A 718 -25.44 4.37 -14.61
N ALA A 719 -25.62 3.13 -15.06
CA ALA A 719 -26.46 2.16 -14.37
C ALA A 719 -25.97 1.90 -12.93
N SER A 720 -24.68 2.09 -12.65
CA SER A 720 -24.13 2.00 -11.29
C SER A 720 -24.79 2.97 -10.30
N GLU A 721 -25.31 4.13 -10.75
CA GLU A 721 -26.06 5.09 -9.92
C GLU A 721 -27.40 4.55 -9.39
N PHE A 722 -27.87 3.39 -9.87
CA PHE A 722 -29.09 2.74 -9.40
C PHE A 722 -28.84 1.60 -8.41
N VAL A 723 -27.59 1.17 -8.20
CA VAL A 723 -27.25 0.10 -7.25
C VAL A 723 -27.02 0.72 -5.87
N GLU A 724 -27.91 0.46 -4.90
CA GLU A 724 -27.75 0.96 -3.52
C GLU A 724 -27.99 -0.12 -2.47
N LEU A 725 -27.36 0.03 -1.30
CA LEU A 725 -27.51 -0.85 -0.13
C LEU A 725 -28.92 -0.79 0.53
N PHE A 726 -29.92 -0.21 -0.14
CA PHE A 726 -31.24 0.07 0.40
C PHE A 726 -32.33 -0.31 -0.61
N VAL A 727 -33.05 -1.40 -0.29
CA VAL A 727 -34.07 -2.02 -1.14
C VAL A 727 -35.07 -1.00 -1.71
N GLY A 728 -35.31 -1.07 -3.02
CA GLY A 728 -36.32 -0.28 -3.74
C GLY A 728 -35.93 1.15 -4.14
N ARG A 729 -34.74 1.64 -3.76
CA ARG A 729 -34.30 2.99 -4.13
C ARG A 729 -33.93 3.13 -5.61
N GLY A 730 -33.21 2.17 -6.20
CA GLY A 730 -32.86 2.21 -7.62
C GLY A 730 -34.10 2.27 -8.51
N ALA A 731 -35.08 1.40 -8.21
CA ALA A 731 -36.41 1.40 -8.81
C ALA A 731 -37.09 2.79 -8.79
N ALA A 732 -37.10 3.48 -7.64
CA ALA A 732 -37.68 4.82 -7.55
C ALA A 732 -36.98 5.85 -8.46
N ARG A 733 -35.64 5.81 -8.55
CA ARG A 733 -34.86 6.70 -9.43
C ARG A 733 -35.14 6.49 -10.93
N ILE A 734 -35.47 5.26 -11.31
CA ILE A 734 -35.83 4.91 -12.70
C ILE A 734 -37.21 5.51 -13.04
N ARG A 735 -38.21 5.35 -12.18
CA ARG A 735 -39.52 6.01 -12.34
C ARG A 735 -39.38 7.54 -12.50
N ASP A 736 -38.55 8.16 -11.66
CA ASP A 736 -38.30 9.60 -11.74
C ASP A 736 -37.54 10.05 -12.99
N LEU A 737 -36.60 9.24 -13.49
CA LEU A 737 -35.91 9.52 -14.76
C LEU A 737 -36.89 9.55 -15.93
N PHE A 738 -37.75 8.52 -16.04
CA PHE A 738 -38.75 8.42 -17.10
C PHE A 738 -39.85 9.50 -16.93
N ASN A 739 -40.27 9.82 -15.71
CA ASN A 739 -41.19 10.93 -15.43
C ASN A 739 -40.65 12.31 -15.87
N VAL A 740 -39.33 12.55 -15.78
CA VAL A 740 -38.72 13.80 -16.27
C VAL A 740 -38.58 13.79 -17.78
N ALA A 741 -38.08 12.71 -18.38
CA ALA A 741 -37.96 12.57 -19.83
C ALA A 741 -39.33 12.70 -20.54
N ARG A 742 -40.39 12.06 -20.00
CA ARG A 742 -41.77 12.20 -20.51
C ARG A 742 -42.27 13.65 -20.49
N LYS A 743 -41.82 14.50 -19.56
CA LYS A 743 -42.16 15.94 -19.50
C LYS A 743 -41.32 16.82 -20.44
N CYS A 744 -40.24 16.28 -21.00
CA CYS A 744 -39.36 16.95 -21.95
C CYS A 744 -39.37 16.28 -23.33
N ALA A 745 -40.40 15.46 -23.62
CA ALA A 745 -40.51 14.75 -24.89
C ALA A 745 -40.74 15.72 -26.08
N PRO A 746 -40.15 15.47 -27.26
CA PRO A 746 -39.29 14.34 -27.60
C PRO A 746 -37.92 14.40 -26.91
N SER A 747 -37.43 13.27 -26.38
CA SER A 747 -36.18 13.23 -25.60
C SER A 747 -35.51 11.85 -25.58
N ILE A 748 -34.21 11.82 -25.31
CA ILE A 748 -33.40 10.60 -25.18
C ILE A 748 -32.91 10.41 -23.75
N ILE A 749 -33.14 9.22 -23.21
CA ILE A 749 -32.48 8.72 -22.00
C ILE A 749 -31.29 7.86 -22.43
N PHE A 750 -30.10 8.12 -21.91
CA PHE A 750 -28.92 7.29 -22.08
C PHE A 750 -28.48 6.65 -20.75
N ILE A 751 -28.36 5.31 -20.75
CA ILE A 751 -27.93 4.51 -19.60
C ILE A 751 -26.61 3.81 -19.94
N ASP A 752 -25.49 4.25 -19.38
CA ASP A 752 -24.20 3.57 -19.56
C ASP A 752 -24.06 2.36 -18.62
N GLU A 753 -23.12 1.46 -18.94
CA GLU A 753 -22.73 0.31 -18.09
C GLU A 753 -23.91 -0.58 -17.64
N LEU A 754 -24.89 -0.83 -18.52
CA LEU A 754 -26.17 -1.48 -18.19
C LEU A 754 -26.01 -2.81 -17.43
N ASP A 755 -24.92 -3.54 -17.67
CA ASP A 755 -24.59 -4.81 -17.00
C ASP A 755 -24.38 -4.71 -15.48
N ALA A 756 -24.17 -3.51 -14.92
CA ALA A 756 -24.15 -3.28 -13.46
C ALA A 756 -25.50 -3.60 -12.78
N VAL A 757 -26.61 -3.30 -13.45
CA VAL A 757 -27.99 -3.53 -12.95
C VAL A 757 -28.67 -4.67 -13.69
N GLY A 758 -28.41 -4.79 -14.99
CA GLY A 758 -29.10 -5.69 -15.90
C GLY A 758 -28.64 -7.15 -15.86
N GLY A 759 -27.75 -7.52 -14.94
CA GLY A 759 -27.17 -8.86 -14.85
C GLY A 759 -28.20 -9.97 -14.56
N LYS A 760 -27.87 -11.20 -14.97
CA LYS A 760 -28.68 -12.40 -14.69
C LYS A 760 -28.98 -12.61 -13.20
N ARG A 761 -30.18 -13.12 -12.93
CA ARG A 761 -30.78 -13.31 -11.60
C ARG A 761 -30.30 -14.58 -10.90
N GLY A 762 -30.42 -14.62 -9.57
CA GLY A 762 -30.55 -15.88 -8.81
C GLY A 762 -29.28 -16.58 -8.29
N ARG A 763 -28.18 -15.86 -8.00
CA ARG A 763 -26.97 -16.44 -7.35
C ARG A 763 -26.25 -15.57 -6.31
N SER A 764 -26.88 -14.53 -5.77
CA SER A 764 -26.25 -13.63 -4.76
C SER A 764 -27.29 -13.00 -3.83
N PHE A 765 -26.88 -12.59 -2.63
CA PHE A 765 -27.72 -11.97 -1.58
C PHE A 765 -28.21 -10.52 -1.89
N ASN A 766 -28.36 -10.14 -3.17
CA ASN A 766 -28.66 -8.78 -3.62
C ASN A 766 -30.03 -8.66 -4.30
N ASP A 767 -31.12 -8.84 -3.55
CA ASP A 767 -32.50 -8.71 -4.05
C ASP A 767 -32.82 -7.29 -4.59
N GLU A 768 -32.12 -6.26 -4.11
CA GLU A 768 -32.31 -4.86 -4.54
C GLU A 768 -32.05 -4.66 -6.03
N ARG A 769 -30.98 -5.24 -6.55
CA ARG A 769 -30.59 -5.11 -7.97
C ARG A 769 -31.65 -5.73 -8.88
N ASP A 770 -32.13 -6.92 -8.54
CA ASP A 770 -33.14 -7.64 -9.32
C ASP A 770 -34.51 -6.93 -9.24
N GLN A 771 -34.83 -6.24 -8.13
CA GLN A 771 -36.00 -5.35 -8.04
C GLN A 771 -35.86 -4.09 -8.91
N THR A 772 -34.71 -3.42 -8.84
CA THR A 772 -34.38 -2.23 -9.65
C THR A 772 -34.41 -2.55 -11.14
N LEU A 773 -33.89 -3.72 -11.55
CA LEU A 773 -34.04 -4.28 -12.89
C LEU A 773 -35.51 -4.46 -13.29
N ASN A 774 -36.35 -5.09 -12.45
CA ASN A 774 -37.77 -5.26 -12.75
C ASN A 774 -38.49 -3.93 -12.99
N GLN A 775 -38.16 -2.86 -12.25
CA GLN A 775 -38.76 -1.55 -12.47
C GLN A 775 -38.35 -0.90 -13.80
N LEU A 776 -37.11 -1.13 -14.28
CA LEU A 776 -36.69 -0.72 -15.62
C LEU A 776 -37.53 -1.41 -16.69
N LEU A 777 -37.74 -2.71 -16.56
CA LEU A 777 -38.59 -3.49 -17.47
C LEU A 777 -40.03 -2.94 -17.48
N THR A 778 -40.57 -2.58 -16.31
CA THR A 778 -41.93 -2.02 -16.19
C THR A 778 -42.08 -0.62 -16.79
N GLU A 779 -41.11 0.30 -16.64
CA GLU A 779 -41.17 1.61 -17.31
C GLU A 779 -40.97 1.49 -18.83
N MET A 780 -40.25 0.47 -19.30
CA MET A 780 -40.10 0.20 -20.75
C MET A 780 -41.33 -0.47 -21.38
N ASP A 781 -42.07 -1.29 -20.63
CA ASP A 781 -43.35 -1.87 -21.08
C ASP A 781 -44.52 -0.87 -20.95
N GLY A 782 -44.51 -0.05 -19.89
CA GLY A 782 -45.60 0.83 -19.48
C GLY A 782 -45.76 2.11 -20.31
N PHE A 783 -45.10 2.22 -21.47
CA PHE A 783 -45.29 3.36 -22.36
C PHE A 783 -46.66 3.30 -23.04
N GLU A 784 -47.53 4.25 -22.68
CA GLU A 784 -48.65 4.66 -23.54
C GLU A 784 -48.15 4.92 -24.96
N SER A 785 -48.94 4.56 -25.97
CA SER A 785 -48.45 4.44 -27.36
C SER A 785 -47.91 5.73 -27.96
N ASP A 786 -48.32 6.89 -27.44
CA ASP A 786 -48.14 8.21 -28.06
C ASP A 786 -46.85 8.95 -27.64
N MET A 787 -46.17 8.53 -26.58
CA MET A 787 -45.04 9.31 -26.03
C MET A 787 -43.74 9.14 -26.82
N LYS A 788 -43.12 10.26 -27.23
CA LYS A 788 -41.86 10.30 -28.03
C LYS A 788 -40.59 10.28 -27.18
N VAL A 789 -40.48 9.32 -26.25
CA VAL A 789 -39.25 9.07 -25.46
C VAL A 789 -38.55 7.81 -25.98
N VAL A 790 -37.22 7.88 -26.13
CA VAL A 790 -36.37 6.74 -26.52
C VAL A 790 -35.33 6.47 -25.44
N VAL A 791 -35.12 5.19 -25.12
CA VAL A 791 -34.07 4.73 -24.20
C VAL A 791 -32.93 4.13 -25.01
N ILE A 792 -31.75 4.72 -24.92
CA ILE A 792 -30.50 4.13 -25.42
C ILE A 792 -29.73 3.62 -24.20
N ALA A 793 -29.20 2.40 -24.24
CA ALA A 793 -28.32 1.89 -23.20
C ALA A 793 -27.03 1.34 -23.82
N ALA A 794 -25.92 1.38 -23.09
CA ALA A 794 -24.65 0.80 -23.50
C ALA A 794 -24.23 -0.35 -22.57
N THR A 795 -23.54 -1.34 -23.13
CA THR A 795 -22.89 -2.41 -22.37
C THR A 795 -21.62 -2.87 -23.07
N ASN A 796 -20.66 -3.37 -22.27
CA ASN A 796 -19.49 -4.09 -22.76
C ASN A 796 -19.69 -5.62 -22.73
N ARG A 797 -20.78 -6.11 -22.10
CA ARG A 797 -21.03 -7.51 -21.75
C ARG A 797 -22.49 -7.92 -22.03
N PRO A 798 -22.93 -7.96 -23.30
CA PRO A 798 -24.30 -8.32 -23.68
C PRO A 798 -24.72 -9.70 -23.20
N GLU A 799 -23.78 -10.62 -23.01
CA GLU A 799 -23.97 -11.98 -22.52
C GLU A 799 -24.19 -12.07 -21.00
N ALA A 800 -23.81 -11.03 -20.23
CA ALA A 800 -24.09 -10.94 -18.80
C ALA A 800 -25.54 -10.53 -18.49
N LEU A 801 -26.22 -9.88 -19.45
CA LEU A 801 -27.57 -9.32 -19.27
C LEU A 801 -28.66 -10.39 -19.13
N ASP A 802 -29.71 -10.02 -18.40
CA ASP A 802 -30.99 -10.74 -18.31
C ASP A 802 -31.68 -10.75 -19.69
N PRO A 803 -32.01 -11.93 -20.24
CA PRO A 803 -32.80 -12.05 -21.48
C PRO A 803 -34.11 -11.26 -21.49
N ALA A 804 -34.68 -10.94 -20.32
CA ALA A 804 -35.86 -10.09 -20.20
C ALA A 804 -35.65 -8.66 -20.71
N LEU A 805 -34.45 -8.08 -20.61
CA LEU A 805 -34.13 -6.74 -21.16
C LEU A 805 -34.23 -6.73 -22.69
N CYS A 806 -33.83 -7.82 -23.32
CA CYS A 806 -33.73 -7.98 -24.78
C CYS A 806 -35.06 -8.42 -25.44
N ARG A 807 -36.19 -8.38 -24.74
CA ARG A 807 -37.49 -8.79 -25.29
C ARG A 807 -38.07 -7.71 -26.21
N PRO A 808 -38.83 -8.08 -27.27
CA PRO A 808 -39.55 -7.13 -28.11
C PRO A 808 -40.42 -6.17 -27.28
N GLY A 809 -40.40 -4.89 -27.65
CA GLY A 809 -41.01 -3.79 -26.87
C GLY A 809 -40.00 -3.04 -25.99
N ARG A 810 -38.93 -3.71 -25.53
CA ARG A 810 -37.87 -3.16 -24.68
C ARG A 810 -36.63 -2.84 -25.53
N PHE A 811 -35.43 -3.28 -25.14
CA PHE A 811 -34.20 -3.18 -25.93
C PHE A 811 -34.24 -4.11 -27.15
N SER A 812 -35.05 -3.71 -28.12
CA SER A 812 -35.45 -4.51 -29.28
C SER A 812 -34.45 -4.36 -30.43
N ARG A 813 -33.89 -3.15 -30.62
CA ARG A 813 -32.79 -2.90 -31.56
C ARG A 813 -31.47 -3.06 -30.82
N LYS A 814 -30.58 -3.91 -31.33
CA LYS A 814 -29.21 -4.05 -30.83
C LYS A 814 -28.25 -3.55 -31.90
N VAL A 815 -27.55 -2.46 -31.61
CA VAL A 815 -26.60 -1.83 -32.54
C VAL A 815 -25.19 -2.21 -32.10
N LEU A 816 -24.46 -2.89 -32.98
CA LEU A 816 -23.08 -3.29 -32.73
C LEU A 816 -22.13 -2.11 -33.02
N VAL A 817 -21.57 -1.53 -31.97
CA VAL A 817 -20.52 -0.51 -32.01
C VAL A 817 -19.17 -1.21 -31.88
N GLY A 818 -18.80 -1.92 -32.94
CA GLY A 818 -17.61 -2.76 -33.02
C GLY A 818 -16.30 -1.98 -33.16
N GLU A 819 -15.22 -2.70 -33.45
CA GLU A 819 -13.92 -2.12 -33.79
C GLU A 819 -13.97 -1.41 -35.16
N PRO A 820 -13.34 -0.23 -35.32
CA PRO A 820 -13.29 0.48 -36.59
C PRO A 820 -12.41 -0.25 -37.62
N ASP A 821 -12.85 -0.23 -38.88
CA ASP A 821 -12.07 -0.75 -40.01
C ASP A 821 -10.89 0.18 -40.36
N VAL A 822 -10.11 -0.15 -41.39
CA VAL A 822 -8.91 0.65 -41.75
C VAL A 822 -9.29 2.09 -42.07
N GLU A 823 -10.36 2.33 -42.83
CA GLU A 823 -10.76 3.68 -43.21
C GLU A 823 -11.40 4.43 -42.01
N GLY A 824 -12.22 3.74 -41.21
CA GLY A 824 -12.76 4.27 -39.96
C GLY A 824 -11.67 4.73 -38.98
N ARG A 825 -10.57 3.98 -38.85
CA ARG A 825 -9.43 4.40 -38.02
C ARG A 825 -8.77 5.68 -38.55
N LYS A 826 -8.62 5.85 -39.87
CA LYS A 826 -8.12 7.11 -40.45
C LYS A 826 -9.03 8.28 -40.12
N LYS A 827 -10.36 8.11 -40.26
CA LYS A 827 -11.32 9.17 -39.93
C LYS A 827 -11.25 9.57 -38.46
N ILE A 828 -11.16 8.60 -37.54
CA ILE A 828 -10.98 8.85 -36.09
C ILE A 828 -9.67 9.61 -35.83
N LEU A 829 -8.55 9.16 -36.40
CA LEU A 829 -7.25 9.85 -36.29
C LEU A 829 -7.32 11.28 -36.85
N ALA A 830 -8.00 11.48 -37.98
CA ALA A 830 -8.21 12.80 -38.59
C ALA A 830 -9.12 13.74 -37.77
N VAL A 831 -9.87 13.23 -36.77
CA VAL A 831 -10.53 14.06 -35.75
C VAL A 831 -9.53 14.45 -34.65
N HIS A 832 -8.81 13.47 -34.09
CA HIS A 832 -7.87 13.71 -32.98
C HIS A 832 -6.63 14.55 -33.38
N LEU A 833 -6.21 14.50 -34.64
CA LEU A 833 -5.06 15.27 -35.15
C LEU A 833 -5.40 16.72 -35.53
N ARG A 834 -6.67 17.16 -35.52
CA ARG A 834 -7.08 18.53 -35.92
C ARG A 834 -6.40 19.67 -35.15
N GLY A 835 -5.88 19.39 -33.95
CA GLY A 835 -5.17 20.36 -33.10
C GLY A 835 -3.71 20.03 -32.82
N VAL A 836 -3.11 19.07 -33.54
CA VAL A 836 -1.73 18.61 -33.28
C VAL A 836 -0.78 19.16 -34.36
N PRO A 837 0.31 19.85 -33.98
CA PRO A 837 1.33 20.29 -34.94
C PRO A 837 2.13 19.06 -35.41
N LEU A 838 2.03 18.73 -36.70
CA LEU A 838 2.72 17.61 -37.33
C LEU A 838 3.84 18.13 -38.25
N GLU A 839 4.94 17.37 -38.35
CA GLU A 839 5.98 17.61 -39.36
C GLU A 839 5.56 17.13 -40.76
N GLU A 840 4.74 16.06 -40.84
CA GLU A 840 4.28 15.45 -42.09
C GLU A 840 2.78 15.69 -42.34
N ASP A 841 2.33 15.47 -43.58
CA ASP A 841 0.91 15.61 -43.95
C ASP A 841 0.02 14.68 -43.09
N ALA A 842 -0.98 15.27 -42.44
CA ALA A 842 -1.90 14.56 -41.55
C ALA A 842 -2.59 13.36 -42.21
N ARG A 843 -2.81 13.37 -43.53
CA ARG A 843 -3.37 12.24 -44.28
C ARG A 843 -2.41 11.07 -44.33
N PHE A 844 -1.13 11.33 -44.63
CA PHE A 844 -0.09 10.30 -44.63
C PHE A 844 0.09 9.70 -43.23
N ILE A 845 0.05 10.53 -42.18
CA ILE A 845 0.06 10.05 -40.79
C ILE A 845 -1.18 9.19 -40.49
N CYS A 846 -2.38 9.59 -40.92
CA CYS A 846 -3.59 8.77 -40.75
C CYS A 846 -3.47 7.41 -41.46
N ASP A 847 -3.03 7.38 -42.72
CA ASP A 847 -2.80 6.14 -43.48
C ASP A 847 -1.77 5.23 -42.77
N LEU A 848 -0.63 5.79 -42.34
CA LEU A 848 0.43 5.08 -41.63
C LEU A 848 -0.09 4.45 -40.34
N VAL A 849 -0.64 5.26 -39.42
CA VAL A 849 -1.11 4.78 -38.12
C VAL A 849 -2.27 3.78 -38.30
N ALA A 850 -3.24 4.05 -39.18
CA ALA A 850 -4.37 3.14 -39.40
C ALA A 850 -3.92 1.78 -39.97
N SER A 851 -2.93 1.75 -40.86
CA SER A 851 -2.36 0.50 -41.40
C SER A 851 -1.64 -0.33 -40.31
N LEU A 852 -0.96 0.35 -39.38
CA LEU A 852 -0.19 -0.29 -38.31
C LEU A 852 -1.01 -0.66 -37.06
N THR A 853 -2.29 -0.29 -36.97
CA THR A 853 -3.13 -0.45 -35.75
C THR A 853 -4.38 -1.35 -35.94
N PRO A 854 -4.28 -2.57 -36.51
CA PRO A 854 -5.43 -3.47 -36.59
C PRO A 854 -5.94 -3.84 -35.18
N GLY A 855 -7.26 -3.79 -34.98
CA GLY A 855 -7.93 -4.08 -33.70
C GLY A 855 -7.96 -2.93 -32.68
N PHE A 856 -7.35 -1.78 -32.98
CA PHE A 856 -7.32 -0.63 -32.06
C PHE A 856 -8.64 0.15 -32.14
N VAL A 857 -9.20 0.52 -30.99
CA VAL A 857 -10.43 1.32 -30.88
C VAL A 857 -10.12 2.82 -30.75
N GLY A 858 -11.15 3.67 -30.82
CA GLY A 858 -10.96 5.13 -30.81
C GLY A 858 -10.21 5.66 -29.58
N ALA A 859 -10.41 5.06 -28.41
CA ALA A 859 -9.64 5.39 -27.20
C ALA A 859 -8.13 5.11 -27.35
N ASP A 860 -7.74 4.00 -28.00
CA ASP A 860 -6.33 3.65 -28.19
C ASP A 860 -5.66 4.59 -29.21
N LEU A 861 -6.39 4.96 -30.26
CA LEU A 861 -5.91 5.90 -31.29
C LEU A 861 -5.74 7.31 -30.71
N ALA A 862 -6.68 7.77 -29.88
CA ALA A 862 -6.53 9.02 -29.13
C ALA A 862 -5.32 8.96 -28.18
N ASN A 863 -5.07 7.81 -27.54
CA ASN A 863 -3.91 7.62 -26.68
C ASN A 863 -2.58 7.61 -27.45
N ILE A 864 -2.51 7.01 -28.65
CA ILE A 864 -1.32 7.08 -29.53
C ILE A 864 -1.01 8.53 -29.90
N VAL A 865 -2.02 9.32 -30.29
CA VAL A 865 -1.83 10.75 -30.63
C VAL A 865 -1.33 11.54 -29.42
N ASN A 866 -1.85 11.27 -28.23
CA ASN A 866 -1.42 11.89 -26.98
C ASN A 866 0.02 11.49 -26.59
N GLU A 867 0.38 10.21 -26.66
CA GLU A 867 1.76 9.74 -26.39
C GLU A 867 2.77 10.33 -27.38
N ALA A 868 2.41 10.46 -28.66
CA ALA A 868 3.26 11.10 -29.67
C ALA A 868 3.50 12.59 -29.38
N ALA A 869 2.48 13.32 -28.93
CA ALA A 869 2.62 14.70 -28.47
C ALA A 869 3.51 14.82 -27.22
N LEU A 870 3.36 13.90 -26.25
CA LEU A 870 4.20 13.84 -25.04
C LEU A 870 5.66 13.46 -25.36
N LEU A 871 5.89 12.70 -26.43
CA LEU A 871 7.22 12.35 -26.94
C LEU A 871 7.92 13.55 -27.59
N ALA A 872 7.24 14.24 -28.51
CA ALA A 872 7.74 15.47 -29.13
C ALA A 872 8.08 16.54 -28.07
N ALA A 873 7.18 16.76 -27.11
CA ALA A 873 7.38 17.68 -26.00
C ALA A 873 8.57 17.28 -25.11
N ARG A 874 8.79 15.98 -24.84
CA ARG A 874 9.95 15.48 -24.07
C ARG A 874 11.28 15.72 -24.80
N ARG A 875 11.26 15.73 -26.13
CA ARG A 875 12.42 16.06 -26.98
C ARG A 875 12.63 17.59 -27.14
N GLY A 876 11.69 18.41 -26.68
CA GLY A 876 11.71 19.87 -26.86
C GLY A 876 11.36 20.31 -28.28
N SER A 877 10.63 19.48 -29.04
CA SER A 877 10.16 19.81 -30.39
C SER A 877 8.81 20.56 -30.34
N GLU A 878 8.62 21.52 -31.25
CA GLU A 878 7.33 22.21 -31.44
C GLU A 878 6.37 21.42 -32.35
N THR A 879 6.89 20.45 -33.11
CA THR A 879 6.14 19.55 -33.99
C THR A 879 6.33 18.08 -33.60
N VAL A 880 5.29 17.28 -33.79
CA VAL A 880 5.31 15.82 -33.66
C VAL A 880 5.83 15.21 -34.96
N THR A 881 6.90 14.41 -34.87
CA THR A 881 7.52 13.76 -36.04
C THR A 881 7.04 12.33 -36.21
N ARG A 882 7.37 11.71 -37.35
CA ARG A 882 7.00 10.30 -37.63
C ARG A 882 7.54 9.35 -36.57
N GLU A 883 8.73 9.61 -36.05
CA GLU A 883 9.40 8.79 -35.03
C GLU A 883 8.65 8.81 -33.70
N ASP A 884 8.15 9.98 -33.26
CA ASP A 884 7.36 10.09 -32.02
C ASP A 884 6.07 9.25 -32.13
N ILE A 885 5.44 9.25 -33.32
CA ILE A 885 4.24 8.48 -33.61
C ILE A 885 4.54 6.97 -33.68
N MET A 886 5.67 6.58 -34.25
CA MET A 886 6.11 5.18 -34.29
C MET A 886 6.45 4.64 -32.89
N GLU A 887 7.14 5.42 -32.04
CA GLU A 887 7.37 5.02 -30.64
C GLU A 887 6.06 4.98 -29.85
N ALA A 888 5.10 5.90 -30.09
CA ALA A 888 3.78 5.84 -29.47
C ALA A 888 3.00 4.55 -29.85
N ILE A 889 3.07 4.10 -31.11
CA ILE A 889 2.50 2.81 -31.53
C ILE A 889 3.22 1.64 -30.83
N GLU A 890 4.56 1.66 -30.74
CA GLU A 890 5.31 0.59 -30.06
C GLU A 890 4.99 0.53 -28.55
N ARG A 891 4.89 1.68 -27.87
CA ARG A 891 4.46 1.76 -26.47
C ARG A 891 3.05 1.22 -26.27
N ALA A 892 2.11 1.61 -27.13
CA ALA A 892 0.72 1.16 -27.05
C ALA A 892 0.56 -0.34 -27.32
N LYS A 893 1.42 -0.94 -28.16
CA LYS A 893 1.41 -2.39 -28.45
C LYS A 893 2.16 -3.26 -27.45
N PHE A 894 3.30 -2.80 -26.95
CA PHE A 894 4.29 -3.66 -26.26
C PHE A 894 4.64 -3.24 -24.83
N GLY A 895 4.13 -2.09 -24.38
CA GLY A 895 4.42 -1.52 -23.07
C GLY A 895 5.82 -0.92 -22.95
N ILE A 896 6.01 -0.06 -21.94
CA ILE A 896 7.21 0.79 -21.77
C ILE A 896 8.49 -0.03 -21.49
N ASN A 897 8.37 -1.24 -20.95
CA ASN A 897 9.51 -2.01 -20.43
C ASN A 897 10.21 -2.90 -21.47
N ASN A 898 9.74 -2.97 -22.72
CA ASN A 898 10.26 -3.88 -23.75
C ASN A 898 11.53 -3.36 -24.48
N LYS A 899 12.46 -2.72 -23.75
CA LYS A 899 13.73 -2.19 -24.28
C LYS A 899 14.77 -3.29 -24.59
N LEU A 900 14.43 -4.24 -25.46
CA LEU A 900 15.41 -5.20 -26.01
C LEU A 900 14.98 -5.88 -27.33
N ARG A 901 14.51 -5.13 -28.34
CA ARG A 901 14.49 -5.58 -29.78
C ARG A 901 14.17 -4.47 -30.82
N PRO A 902 15.13 -3.63 -31.23
CA PRO A 902 14.95 -2.75 -32.39
C PRO A 902 15.05 -3.56 -33.70
N SER A 903 13.96 -4.22 -34.13
CA SER A 903 13.89 -4.84 -35.47
C SER A 903 12.51 -5.28 -35.98
N THR A 904 11.49 -5.44 -35.11
CA THR A 904 10.24 -6.12 -35.52
C THR A 904 9.43 -5.29 -36.53
N LEU A 905 9.07 -4.04 -36.20
CA LEU A 905 8.28 -3.17 -37.07
C LEU A 905 9.02 -2.75 -38.34
N SER A 906 10.33 -2.48 -38.24
CA SER A 906 11.21 -2.24 -39.41
C SER A 906 11.15 -3.39 -40.43
N LYS A 907 11.12 -4.65 -39.97
CA LYS A 907 11.00 -5.84 -40.83
C LYS A 907 9.60 -6.07 -41.41
N GLU A 908 8.56 -5.40 -40.92
CA GLU A 908 7.22 -5.44 -41.53
C GLU A 908 7.02 -4.27 -42.51
N LEU A 909 7.49 -3.07 -42.17
CA LEU A 909 7.52 -1.93 -43.09
C LEU A 909 8.31 -2.25 -44.37
N GLY A 910 9.46 -2.94 -44.26
CA GLY A 910 10.23 -3.42 -45.41
C GLY A 910 9.54 -4.48 -46.28
N LYS A 911 8.45 -5.11 -45.81
CA LYS A 911 7.59 -6.00 -46.61
C LYS A 911 6.43 -5.24 -47.27
N LEU A 912 5.86 -4.26 -46.57
CA LEU A 912 4.73 -3.47 -47.04
C LEU A 912 5.14 -2.38 -48.05
N PHE A 913 6.34 -1.81 -47.90
CA PHE A 913 6.86 -0.73 -48.73
C PHE A 913 8.29 -1.02 -49.25
N PRO A 914 8.46 -1.94 -50.22
CA PRO A 914 9.80 -2.39 -50.68
C PRO A 914 10.67 -1.33 -51.36
N TRP A 915 10.15 -0.11 -51.55
CA TRP A 915 10.82 1.02 -52.21
C TRP A 915 11.47 2.00 -51.23
N MET A 916 11.27 1.85 -49.91
CA MET A 916 11.95 2.67 -48.90
C MET A 916 13.34 2.09 -48.54
N PRO A 917 14.41 2.91 -48.48
CA PRO A 917 15.73 2.45 -48.03
C PRO A 917 15.72 1.95 -46.57
N SER A 918 16.43 0.86 -46.30
CA SER A 918 16.53 0.29 -44.95
C SER A 918 17.43 1.16 -44.05
N LEU A 919 16.81 1.96 -43.17
CA LEU A 919 17.49 2.83 -42.21
C LEU A 919 18.15 2.03 -41.05
N VAL A 920 19.28 1.38 -41.33
CA VAL A 920 20.18 0.83 -40.32
C VAL A 920 21.63 1.12 -40.70
N GLY A 921 22.30 1.98 -39.91
CA GLY A 921 23.76 2.02 -39.85
C GLY A 921 24.43 3.37 -40.10
N ARG A 922 24.63 4.15 -39.02
CA ARG A 922 25.92 4.81 -38.69
C ARG A 922 25.80 5.61 -37.39
N ASN A 923 26.52 5.18 -36.35
CA ASN A 923 27.48 6.03 -35.63
C ASN A 923 28.18 5.19 -34.56
N ASP A 924 29.39 4.75 -34.88
CA ASP A 924 30.36 4.22 -33.92
C ASP A 924 31.78 4.53 -34.45
N THR A 925 32.77 4.56 -33.56
CA THR A 925 34.21 4.83 -33.82
C THR A 925 34.66 6.26 -34.24
N ARG A 926 35.30 6.94 -33.27
CA ARG A 926 36.59 7.68 -33.32
C ARG A 926 37.07 7.70 -31.85
N GLN A 927 38.34 7.67 -31.47
CA GLN A 927 39.63 7.88 -32.17
C GLN A 927 40.26 6.53 -32.61
N ASP A 928 41.38 6.42 -33.34
CA ASP A 928 42.55 7.30 -33.57
C ASP A 928 43.07 7.25 -35.03
N GLY A 929 44.02 8.13 -35.38
CA GLY A 929 45.03 7.79 -36.40
C GLY A 929 45.09 8.56 -37.74
N LEU A 930 45.70 9.76 -37.70
CA LEU A 930 46.55 10.37 -38.75
C LEU A 930 46.01 10.76 -40.17
N GLN A 931 46.64 11.84 -40.67
CA GLN A 931 46.77 12.32 -42.07
C GLN A 931 45.52 12.80 -42.84
N GLY A 932 45.52 14.10 -43.17
CA GLY A 932 44.80 14.69 -44.31
C GLY A 932 45.67 14.68 -45.58
N PRO A 933 45.55 15.64 -46.53
CA PRO A 933 45.01 17.00 -46.41
C PRO A 933 43.92 17.35 -47.46
N LEU A 934 43.63 18.65 -47.64
CA LEU A 934 42.76 19.27 -48.67
C LEU A 934 41.24 19.00 -48.47
N GLY A 935 40.37 19.97 -48.17
CA GLY A 935 40.55 21.41 -47.90
C GLY A 935 39.79 22.31 -48.88
N TYR A 936 39.26 23.44 -48.37
CA TYR A 936 38.54 24.51 -49.11
C TYR A 936 37.13 24.13 -49.64
N GLN A 937 36.10 24.99 -49.59
CA GLN A 937 35.86 26.20 -48.78
C GLN A 937 34.36 26.60 -48.80
N THR A 938 33.92 27.47 -47.87
CA THR A 938 32.78 28.44 -47.95
C THR A 938 31.42 27.98 -48.50
N LEU A 939 30.38 27.86 -47.66
CA LEU A 939 29.48 28.92 -47.15
C LEU A 939 28.37 29.36 -48.12
N SER A 940 27.15 28.90 -47.83
CA SER A 940 25.95 29.75 -47.65
C SER A 940 25.02 29.09 -46.63
#